data_AF-A0A5N7SK85-F1
#
_entry.id   AF-A0A5N7SK85-F1
#
_cell.length_a   1.000
_cell.length_b   1.000
_cell.length_c   1.000
_cell.angle_alpha   90.00
_cell.angle_beta   90.00
_cell.angle_gamma   90.00
#
_symmetry.space_group_name_H-M   'P 1'
#
loop_
_entity.id
_entity.type
_entity.pdbx_description
1 polymer ?
#
loop_
_entity_poly.entity_id
_entity_poly.type
_entity_poly.pdbx_seq_one_letter_code
_entity_poly.pdbx_strand_id
1 'polypeptide(L)'
;MSRTAFHVVVFLVGLLAVCWIGIGYVSVHPLGAAVAAIIAACYIAGSVELYRYRQASNGLRTALNDLSSAKESLAPWLERVPVGLRNAVRLRVEGERTALPAPVLTPYLVGLLVLLGMLGTLLGMMDTLRGTGLALQSATDMAAIRGSLASPVQGLAVAFGTSIAGVASSAMLGLLAALLRRDRLQAVQQLDRAIAGDLHPYSQAWQRAESLRLLQAQSAALPALVDRLQAMTSTFEQHSAAANERLLAGQAEFLTQSQALQERLAVSLQQSLREGAEASAAAIGGALQPMAETTLAGLARHGEALHARVEQAVQQQLAGLSDGFERSRVATEASWAKVVSEQTQAQQALVGDLRQHLQAFSDGQATHGEALVARIGERLQADAQGNAEALRAAAEQQQALNSALVERQQQALLAAGQQLEEHAQALLQALEQQHSASQSLLQDHEQQRSQDWQAAQAAAATAHAELQASLDSREQQRQARWDAVSAELQQAHATLQAQLQAGDEQRLQRWSDALQHVSTDLAERLQANGERLAAQQQQVCDTLAATAQQIGENGRAQANATLAEVSTLLQTAAAAPKAAADVINELRSTLSESLVRDNAMLEERGRLLATVQTLLDAINHASHEQRTAVDALVGGSAELLERVGNRFTDHIAAETGKLDGIAAALHGSAGEVSQLAGAFGEAVAQFGSASTELSGRLEQIGGALDASLARSDEQLAYYVAQAREVVDLSLLSQKQVMEELQQLAARRGKAGSA
;
A
#
# COMPACT_ATOMS: atom_id res chain seq x y z
N MET A 1 -24.23 6.35 33.21
CA MET A 1 -25.07 5.78 32.13
C MET A 1 -24.17 5.22 31.04
N SER A 2 -24.50 4.07 30.45
CA SER A 2 -23.76 3.56 29.28
C SER A 2 -23.81 4.62 28.16
N ARG A 3 -22.70 4.81 27.41
CA ARG A 3 -22.67 5.75 26.27
C ARG A 3 -23.86 5.55 25.32
N THR A 4 -24.32 4.30 25.20
CA THR A 4 -25.49 3.90 24.42
C THR A 4 -26.78 4.55 24.90
N ALA A 5 -27.01 4.61 26.22
CA ALA A 5 -28.21 5.20 26.78
C ALA A 5 -28.27 6.71 26.56
N PHE A 6 -27.12 7.41 26.64
CA PHE A 6 -27.07 8.86 26.45
C PHE A 6 -27.50 9.30 25.04
N HIS A 7 -27.02 8.62 23.98
CA HIS A 7 -27.43 8.92 22.60
C HIS A 7 -28.94 8.72 22.38
N VAL A 8 -29.51 7.68 22.99
CA VAL A 8 -30.95 7.39 22.90
C VAL A 8 -31.77 8.46 23.62
N VAL A 9 -31.32 8.93 24.78
CA VAL A 9 -31.97 10.02 25.51
C VAL A 9 -31.98 11.31 24.67
N VAL A 10 -30.85 11.70 24.07
CA VAL A 10 -30.77 12.89 23.20
C VAL A 10 -31.73 12.80 22.01
N PHE A 11 -31.81 11.62 21.38
CA PHE A 11 -32.76 11.36 20.30
C PHE A 11 -34.22 11.49 20.76
N LEU A 12 -34.57 10.84 21.88
CA LEU A 12 -35.93 10.85 22.41
C LEU A 12 -36.37 12.26 22.82
N VAL A 13 -35.47 13.07 23.38
CA VAL A 13 -35.77 14.46 23.74
C VAL A 13 -36.10 15.30 22.50
N GLY A 14 -35.33 15.18 21.43
CA GLY A 14 -35.63 15.88 20.17
C GLY A 14 -36.94 15.42 19.54
N LEU A 15 -37.20 14.11 19.54
CA LEU A 15 -38.45 13.55 19.03
C LEU A 15 -39.67 14.00 19.85
N LEU A 16 -39.55 14.00 21.19
CA LEU A 16 -40.62 14.41 22.10
C LEU A 16 -41.00 15.88 21.85
N ALA A 17 -40.03 16.76 21.63
CA ALA A 17 -40.30 18.16 21.31
C ALA A 17 -41.17 18.31 20.05
N VAL A 18 -40.86 17.57 18.97
CA VAL A 18 -41.64 17.61 17.73
C VAL A 18 -43.02 16.97 17.90
N CYS A 19 -43.09 15.80 18.54
CA CYS A 19 -44.35 15.08 18.73
C CYS A 19 -45.31 15.85 19.64
N TRP A 20 -44.82 16.44 20.72
CA TRP A 20 -45.62 17.26 21.64
C TRP A 20 -46.29 18.43 20.90
N ILE A 21 -45.51 19.13 20.10
CA ILE A 21 -45.96 20.30 19.33
C ILE A 21 -46.89 19.86 18.19
N GLY A 22 -46.57 18.76 17.50
CA GLY A 22 -47.41 18.20 16.44
C GLY A 22 -48.79 17.77 16.94
N ILE A 23 -48.88 17.05 18.07
CA ILE A 23 -50.15 16.62 18.67
C ILE A 23 -51.03 17.83 19.02
N GLY A 24 -50.44 18.91 19.53
CA GLY A 24 -51.15 20.16 19.82
C GLY A 24 -51.78 20.84 18.60
N TYR A 25 -51.30 20.55 17.38
CA TYR A 25 -51.77 21.20 16.16
C TYR A 25 -52.79 20.39 15.35
N VAL A 26 -52.83 19.07 15.51
CA VAL A 26 -53.70 18.18 14.70
C VAL A 26 -55.18 18.58 14.78
N SER A 27 -55.64 19.09 15.92
CA SER A 27 -57.03 19.52 16.11
C SER A 27 -57.30 21.01 15.86
N VAL A 28 -56.27 21.84 15.66
CA VAL A 28 -56.40 23.32 15.67
C VAL A 28 -55.94 23.97 14.36
N HIS A 29 -54.80 23.58 13.79
CA HIS A 29 -54.25 24.15 12.54
C HIS A 29 -53.64 23.06 11.64
N PRO A 30 -54.30 22.66 10.54
CA PRO A 30 -53.83 21.57 9.68
C PRO A 30 -52.49 21.87 8.99
N LEU A 31 -52.24 23.14 8.65
CA LEU A 31 -50.96 23.58 8.06
C LEU A 31 -49.80 23.48 9.08
N GLY A 32 -50.03 23.87 10.33
CA GLY A 32 -49.04 23.72 11.40
C GLY A 32 -48.71 22.26 11.69
N ALA A 33 -49.73 21.39 11.68
CA ALA A 33 -49.54 19.95 11.80
C ALA A 33 -48.74 19.36 10.62
N ALA A 34 -48.98 19.83 9.38
CA ALA A 34 -48.22 19.42 8.21
C ALA A 34 -46.73 19.82 8.31
N VAL A 35 -46.43 21.05 8.72
CA VAL A 35 -45.04 21.50 8.94
C VAL A 35 -44.37 20.67 10.05
N ALA A 36 -45.06 20.43 11.17
CA ALA A 36 -44.54 19.59 12.25
C ALA A 36 -44.27 18.15 11.80
N ALA A 37 -45.11 17.58 10.92
CA ALA A 37 -44.89 16.27 10.32
C ALA A 37 -43.64 16.24 9.43
N ILE A 38 -43.38 17.29 8.64
CA ILE A 38 -42.17 17.38 7.81
C ILE A 38 -40.93 17.54 8.70
N ILE A 39 -41.00 18.33 9.78
CA ILE A 39 -39.93 18.43 10.79
C ILE A 39 -39.64 17.04 11.38
N ALA A 40 -40.66 16.28 11.76
CA ALA A 40 -40.50 14.92 12.29
C ALA A 40 -39.83 13.98 11.27
N ALA A 41 -40.27 14.02 10.01
CA ALA A 41 -39.69 13.22 8.94
C ALA A 41 -38.21 13.54 8.71
N CYS A 42 -37.85 14.83 8.66
CA CYS A 42 -36.47 15.28 8.52
C CYS A 42 -35.60 14.85 9.72
N TYR A 43 -36.14 14.98 10.94
CA TYR A 43 -35.45 14.58 12.16
C TYR A 43 -35.18 13.06 12.22
N ILE A 44 -36.18 12.25 11.83
CA ILE A 44 -36.04 10.78 11.74
C ILE A 44 -35.04 10.41 10.65
N ALA A 45 -35.12 11.02 9.46
CA ALA A 45 -34.18 10.74 8.36
C ALA A 45 -32.72 11.00 8.76
N GLY A 46 -32.44 12.14 9.41
CA GLY A 46 -31.12 12.45 9.94
C GLY A 46 -30.67 11.46 11.01
N SER A 47 -31.59 11.07 11.90
CA SER A 47 -31.31 10.10 12.96
C SER A 47 -30.99 8.70 12.41
N VAL A 48 -31.63 8.28 11.31
CA VAL A 48 -31.34 7.01 10.63
C VAL A 48 -29.95 7.02 10.00
N GLU A 49 -29.54 8.11 9.35
CA GLU A 49 -28.17 8.26 8.84
C GLU A 49 -27.15 8.17 9.98
N LEU A 50 -27.38 8.90 11.07
CA LEU A 50 -26.52 8.88 12.26
C LEU A 50 -26.47 7.50 12.93
N TYR A 51 -27.57 6.76 12.94
CA TYR A 51 -27.61 5.38 13.42
C TYR A 51 -26.73 4.45 12.57
N ARG A 52 -26.84 4.53 11.23
CA ARG A 52 -25.98 3.77 10.31
C ARG A 52 -24.51 4.15 10.47
N TYR A 53 -24.23 5.45 10.61
CA TYR A 53 -22.88 5.95 10.87
C TYR A 53 -22.30 5.39 12.17
N ARG A 54 -23.10 5.32 13.23
CA ARG A 54 -22.73 4.72 14.51
C ARG A 54 -22.50 3.21 14.39
N GLN A 55 -23.37 2.48 13.70
CA GLN A 55 -23.20 1.04 13.47
C GLN A 55 -21.89 0.74 12.75
N ALA A 56 -21.56 1.52 11.71
CA ALA A 56 -20.30 1.41 11.00
C ALA A 56 -19.09 1.73 11.91
N SER A 57 -19.20 2.74 12.79
CA SER A 57 -18.15 3.06 13.77
C SER A 57 -17.91 1.92 14.76
N ASN A 58 -18.99 1.32 15.27
CA ASN A 58 -18.91 0.20 16.21
C ASN A 58 -18.36 -1.06 15.54
N GLY A 59 -18.80 -1.38 14.32
CA GLY A 59 -18.26 -2.51 13.56
C GLY A 59 -16.76 -2.38 13.32
N LEU A 60 -16.27 -1.19 12.98
CA LEU A 60 -14.84 -0.92 12.88
C LEU A 60 -14.11 -1.12 14.22
N ARG A 61 -14.67 -0.63 15.33
CA ARG A 61 -14.06 -0.82 16.67
C ARG A 61 -14.00 -2.30 17.06
N THR A 62 -15.04 -3.07 16.76
CA THR A 62 -15.05 -4.52 17.01
C THR A 62 -13.99 -5.23 16.16
N ALA A 63 -13.83 -4.87 14.88
CA ALA A 63 -12.78 -5.42 14.03
C ALA A 63 -11.37 -5.03 14.51
N LEU A 64 -11.18 -3.83 15.06
CA LEU A 64 -9.91 -3.37 15.62
C LEU A 64 -9.54 -4.03 16.95
N ASN A 65 -10.53 -4.47 17.74
CA ASN A 65 -10.27 -5.18 18.99
C ASN A 65 -9.76 -6.61 18.76
N ASP A 66 -9.91 -7.15 17.54
CA ASP A 66 -9.49 -8.49 17.18
C ASP A 66 -8.72 -8.48 15.85
N LEU A 67 -7.42 -8.23 15.96
CA LEU A 67 -6.46 -8.21 14.85
C LEU A 67 -5.83 -9.58 14.56
N SER A 68 -6.31 -10.66 15.19
CA SER A 68 -5.71 -12.00 15.04
C SER A 68 -5.67 -12.45 13.58
N SER A 69 -6.78 -12.28 12.85
CA SER A 69 -6.89 -12.62 11.43
C SER A 69 -6.02 -11.75 10.52
N ALA A 70 -5.59 -10.58 10.99
CA ALA A 70 -4.73 -9.69 10.23
C ALA A 70 -3.25 -10.07 10.30
N LYS A 71 -2.83 -11.04 11.13
CA LYS A 71 -1.41 -11.42 11.22
C LYS A 71 -0.89 -12.14 9.99
N GLU A 72 -1.75 -12.92 9.32
CA GLU A 72 -1.39 -13.71 8.13
C GLU A 72 -1.76 -13.01 6.82
N SER A 73 -2.93 -12.35 6.76
CA SER A 73 -3.34 -11.58 5.59
C SER A 73 -4.34 -10.47 5.93
N LEU A 74 -4.28 -9.36 5.18
CA LEU A 74 -5.15 -8.22 5.40
C LEU A 74 -6.61 -8.44 4.94
N ALA A 75 -6.81 -9.23 3.87
CA ALA A 75 -8.12 -9.46 3.25
C ALA A 75 -9.20 -10.00 4.20
N PRO A 76 -9.00 -11.13 4.94
CA PRO A 76 -10.01 -11.67 5.83
C PRO A 76 -10.34 -10.74 7.01
N TRP A 77 -9.37 -9.93 7.46
CA TRP A 77 -9.64 -8.89 8.45
C TRP A 77 -10.47 -7.73 7.86
N LEU A 78 -10.18 -7.28 6.64
CA LEU A 78 -10.96 -6.25 5.95
C LEU A 78 -12.41 -6.67 5.70
N GLU A 79 -12.70 -7.95 5.52
CA GLU A 79 -14.09 -8.44 5.39
C GLU A 79 -14.92 -8.20 6.66
N ARG A 80 -14.28 -8.24 7.84
CA ARG A 80 -14.92 -7.93 9.13
C ARG A 80 -15.21 -6.44 9.30
N VAL A 81 -14.50 -5.57 8.58
CA VAL A 81 -14.76 -4.13 8.56
C VAL A 81 -16.07 -3.86 7.80
N PRO A 82 -16.94 -2.96 8.28
CA PRO A 82 -18.19 -2.61 7.59
C PRO A 82 -17.96 -2.14 6.15
N VAL A 83 -18.79 -2.61 5.21
CA VAL A 83 -18.61 -2.41 3.76
C VAL A 83 -18.35 -0.95 3.34
N GLY A 84 -19.08 0.01 3.91
CA GLY A 84 -18.92 1.44 3.60
C GLY A 84 -17.60 2.05 4.09
N LEU A 85 -16.81 1.33 4.90
CA LEU A 85 -15.52 1.79 5.43
C LEU A 85 -14.35 0.99 4.88
N ARG A 86 -14.58 -0.20 4.29
CA ARG A 86 -13.51 -1.12 3.85
C ARG A 86 -12.47 -0.44 2.97
N ASN A 87 -12.92 0.27 1.93
CA ASN A 87 -11.99 0.92 1.00
C ASN A 87 -11.17 2.02 1.69
N ALA A 88 -11.82 2.89 2.48
CA ALA A 88 -11.14 3.97 3.19
C ALA A 88 -10.15 3.44 4.25
N VAL A 89 -10.48 2.33 4.91
CA VAL A 89 -9.57 1.64 5.85
C VAL A 89 -8.41 0.98 5.10
N ARG A 90 -8.68 0.30 3.97
CA ARG A 90 -7.64 -0.32 3.13
C ARG A 90 -6.62 0.71 2.67
N LEU A 91 -7.06 1.80 2.05
CA LEU A 91 -6.19 2.88 1.59
C LEU A 91 -5.36 3.47 2.74
N ARG A 92 -5.96 3.60 3.92
CA ARG A 92 -5.25 4.10 5.11
C ARG A 92 -4.20 3.14 5.64
N VAL A 93 -4.44 1.83 5.60
CA VAL A 93 -3.46 0.79 5.96
C VAL A 93 -2.31 0.76 4.94
N GLU A 94 -2.63 0.89 3.65
CA GLU A 94 -1.65 0.91 2.56
C GLU A 94 -0.74 2.15 2.60
N GLY A 95 -1.16 3.22 3.28
CA GLY A 95 -0.34 4.41 3.58
C GLY A 95 -0.93 5.73 3.12
N GLU A 96 -2.13 5.76 2.54
CA GLU A 96 -2.80 6.99 2.14
C GLU A 96 -3.53 7.66 3.32
N ARG A 97 -3.38 8.98 3.48
CA ARG A 97 -4.08 9.72 4.54
C ARG A 97 -5.53 10.03 4.17
N THR A 98 -6.33 9.00 3.94
CA THR A 98 -7.74 9.14 3.59
C THR A 98 -8.61 9.30 4.84
N ALA A 99 -9.53 10.26 4.82
CA ALA A 99 -10.51 10.43 5.89
C ALA A 99 -11.62 9.36 5.79
N LEU A 100 -12.11 8.87 6.93
CA LEU A 100 -13.26 7.97 6.91
C LEU A 100 -14.53 8.75 6.52
N PRO A 101 -15.46 8.15 5.74
CA PRO A 101 -16.69 8.81 5.30
C PRO A 101 -17.48 9.42 6.46
N ALA A 102 -17.89 10.68 6.31
CA ALA A 102 -18.71 11.42 7.28
C ALA A 102 -20.19 11.41 6.88
N PRO A 103 -21.13 11.69 7.81
CA PRO A 103 -22.54 11.88 7.47
C PRO A 103 -22.70 13.08 6.52
N VAL A 104 -23.35 12.87 5.39
CA VAL A 104 -23.50 13.84 4.31
C VAL A 104 -24.85 14.57 4.44
N LEU A 105 -25.91 13.85 4.80
CA LEU A 105 -27.28 14.40 4.81
C LEU A 105 -27.56 15.22 6.07
N THR A 106 -27.01 14.80 7.21
CA THR A 106 -27.28 15.39 8.53
C THR A 106 -27.03 16.91 8.60
N PRO A 107 -25.90 17.46 8.12
CA PRO A 107 -25.68 18.91 8.15
C PRO A 107 -26.75 19.71 7.39
N TYR A 108 -27.21 19.19 6.24
CA TYR A 108 -28.28 19.80 5.46
C TYR A 108 -29.63 19.70 6.18
N LEU A 109 -29.94 18.55 6.80
CA LEU A 109 -31.17 18.38 7.57
C LEU A 109 -31.22 19.28 8.80
N VAL A 110 -30.08 19.48 9.49
CA VAL A 110 -29.99 20.45 10.60
C VAL A 110 -30.36 21.86 10.13
N GLY A 111 -29.82 22.30 8.98
CA GLY A 111 -30.18 23.59 8.38
C GLY A 111 -31.66 23.66 7.94
N LEU A 112 -32.15 22.59 7.31
CA LEU A 112 -33.53 22.49 6.85
C LEU A 112 -34.54 22.51 8.00
N LEU A 113 -34.24 21.87 9.13
CA LEU A 113 -35.08 21.87 10.33
C LEU A 113 -35.25 23.29 10.90
N VAL A 114 -34.20 24.11 10.88
CA VAL A 114 -34.27 25.51 11.28
C VAL A 114 -35.11 26.31 10.28
N LEU A 115 -34.89 26.12 8.99
CA LEU A 115 -35.66 26.79 7.93
C LEU A 115 -37.15 26.45 8.01
N LEU A 116 -37.50 25.19 8.28
CA LEU A 116 -38.88 24.76 8.49
C LEU A 116 -39.50 25.37 9.75
N GLY A 117 -38.72 25.52 10.83
CA GLY A 117 -39.17 26.24 12.02
C GLY A 117 -39.49 27.71 11.72
N MET A 118 -38.64 28.37 10.92
CA MET A 118 -38.89 29.74 10.45
C MET A 118 -40.12 29.82 9.53
N LEU A 119 -40.31 28.85 8.62
CA LEU A 119 -41.48 28.77 7.76
C LEU A 119 -42.77 28.64 8.59
N GLY A 120 -42.74 27.80 9.64
CA GLY A 120 -43.85 27.69 10.58
C GLY A 120 -44.16 29.02 11.30
N THR A 121 -43.13 29.81 11.59
CA THR A 121 -43.30 31.16 12.18
C THR A 121 -44.02 32.10 11.22
N LEU A 122 -43.61 32.11 9.94
CA LEU A 122 -44.23 32.92 8.90
C LEU A 122 -45.71 32.55 8.70
N LEU A 123 -46.02 31.25 8.64
CA LEU A 123 -47.38 30.76 8.49
C LEU A 123 -48.25 31.12 9.70
N GLY A 124 -47.76 30.92 10.92
CA GLY A 124 -48.52 31.29 12.12
C GLY A 124 -48.74 32.81 12.26
N MET A 125 -47.79 33.63 11.80
CA MET A 125 -47.96 35.08 11.73
C MET A 125 -49.00 35.48 10.68
N MET A 126 -49.05 34.80 9.54
CA MET A 126 -50.07 35.03 8.52
C MET A 126 -51.48 34.68 9.03
N ASP A 127 -51.62 33.57 9.77
CA ASP A 127 -52.89 33.19 10.43
C ASP A 127 -53.27 34.21 11.51
N THR A 128 -52.30 34.74 12.26
CA THR A 128 -52.51 35.81 13.25
C THR A 128 -53.06 37.08 12.60
N LEU A 129 -52.45 37.53 11.49
CA LEU A 129 -52.87 38.72 10.75
C LEU A 129 -54.26 38.52 10.12
N ARG A 130 -54.52 37.35 9.52
CA ARG A 130 -55.83 37.02 8.95
C ARG A 130 -56.90 36.96 10.05
N GLY A 131 -56.60 36.34 11.19
CA GLY A 131 -57.49 36.29 12.35
C GLY A 131 -57.81 37.67 12.91
N THR A 132 -56.81 38.55 13.01
CA THR A 132 -56.99 39.95 13.46
C THR A 132 -57.81 40.77 12.45
N GLY A 133 -57.64 40.55 11.15
CA GLY A 133 -58.43 41.21 10.11
C GLY A 133 -59.91 40.81 10.13
N LEU A 134 -60.20 39.52 10.30
CA LEU A 134 -61.57 39.00 10.44
C LEU A 134 -62.22 39.50 11.75
N ALA A 135 -61.45 39.49 12.83
CA ALA A 135 -61.81 40.06 14.13
C ALA A 135 -62.25 41.53 14.06
N LEU A 136 -61.52 42.35 13.31
CA LEU A 136 -61.82 43.78 13.12
C LEU A 136 -63.10 43.99 12.28
N GLN A 137 -63.38 43.09 11.34
CA GLN A 137 -64.57 43.14 10.49
C GLN A 137 -65.85 42.70 11.22
N SER A 138 -65.74 41.85 12.25
CA SER A 138 -66.88 41.34 13.03
C SER A 138 -67.17 42.10 14.34
N ALA A 139 -66.54 43.27 14.55
CA ALA A 139 -66.52 43.99 15.83
C ALA A 139 -67.82 44.78 16.14
N THR A 140 -68.97 44.11 16.11
CA THR A 140 -70.28 44.71 16.46
C THR A 140 -70.86 44.26 17.80
N ASP A 141 -70.23 43.30 18.50
CA ASP A 141 -70.72 42.79 19.80
C ASP A 141 -69.57 42.57 20.80
N MET A 142 -69.81 42.83 22.09
CA MET A 142 -68.78 42.81 23.13
C MET A 142 -68.22 41.40 23.40
N ALA A 143 -69.04 40.36 23.16
CA ALA A 143 -68.59 38.96 23.18
C ALA A 143 -67.72 38.60 21.96
N ALA A 144 -68.01 39.20 20.80
CA ALA A 144 -67.20 39.03 19.59
C ALA A 144 -65.81 39.63 19.80
N ILE A 145 -65.68 40.78 20.48
CA ILE A 145 -64.38 41.42 20.81
C ILE A 145 -63.49 40.52 21.69
N ARG A 146 -64.07 39.70 22.58
CA ARG A 146 -63.29 38.77 23.42
C ARG A 146 -62.81 37.54 22.63
N GLY A 147 -63.67 37.00 21.76
CA GLY A 147 -63.30 35.91 20.82
C GLY A 147 -62.31 36.36 19.75
N SER A 148 -62.38 37.62 19.34
CA SER A 148 -61.53 38.25 18.32
C SER A 148 -60.07 38.43 18.78
N LEU A 149 -59.82 38.42 20.09
CA LEU A 149 -58.48 38.43 20.69
C LEU A 149 -57.87 37.03 20.87
N ALA A 150 -58.67 35.96 20.85
CA ALA A 150 -58.19 34.60 21.04
C ALA A 150 -57.52 34.02 19.77
N SER A 151 -58.05 34.33 18.60
CA SER A 151 -57.53 33.85 17.31
C SER A 151 -56.10 34.35 17.00
N PRO A 152 -55.75 35.63 17.24
CA PRO A 152 -54.37 36.10 17.10
C PRO A 152 -53.40 35.42 18.07
N VAL A 153 -53.82 35.19 19.32
CA VAL A 153 -53.00 34.50 20.32
C VAL A 153 -52.73 33.03 19.93
N GLN A 154 -53.72 32.35 19.34
CA GLN A 154 -53.54 30.99 18.82
C GLN A 154 -52.58 30.93 17.61
N GLY A 155 -52.71 31.85 16.65
CA GLY A 155 -51.77 31.93 15.52
C GLY A 155 -50.33 32.20 15.96
N LEU A 156 -50.16 33.05 16.97
CA LEU A 156 -48.86 33.34 17.58
C LEU A 156 -48.29 32.11 18.31
N ALA A 157 -49.12 31.36 19.04
CA ALA A 157 -48.70 30.14 19.71
C ALA A 157 -48.24 29.06 18.71
N VAL A 158 -48.90 28.94 17.55
CA VAL A 158 -48.48 28.03 16.45
C VAL A 158 -47.16 28.48 15.83
N ALA A 159 -46.99 29.79 15.61
CA ALA A 159 -45.75 30.36 15.07
C ALA A 159 -44.56 30.06 15.99
N PHE A 160 -44.71 30.31 17.30
CA PHE A 160 -43.64 30.05 18.26
C PHE A 160 -43.38 28.56 18.46
N GLY A 161 -44.43 27.72 18.54
CA GLY A 161 -44.22 26.30 18.76
C GLY A 161 -43.58 25.60 17.55
N THR A 162 -43.97 25.92 16.30
CA THR A 162 -43.28 25.34 15.12
C THR A 162 -41.81 25.76 15.03
N SER A 163 -41.49 26.99 15.43
CA SER A 163 -40.11 27.50 15.56
C SER A 163 -39.30 26.75 16.62
N ILE A 164 -39.87 26.59 17.82
CA ILE A 164 -39.25 25.84 18.92
C ILE A 164 -39.02 24.38 18.51
N ALA A 165 -39.98 23.74 17.82
CA ALA A 165 -39.81 22.40 17.30
C ALA A 165 -38.63 22.31 16.34
N GLY A 166 -38.54 23.22 15.35
CA GLY A 166 -37.45 23.23 14.37
C GLY A 166 -36.07 23.44 15.00
N VAL A 167 -35.93 24.42 15.90
CA VAL A 167 -34.67 24.73 16.58
C VAL A 167 -34.27 23.64 17.58
N ALA A 168 -35.21 23.12 18.38
CA ALA A 168 -34.91 22.03 19.31
C ALA A 168 -34.48 20.76 18.56
N SER A 169 -35.15 20.42 17.47
CA SER A 169 -34.81 19.26 16.63
C SER A 169 -33.44 19.41 15.98
N SER A 170 -33.15 20.58 15.42
CA SER A 170 -31.86 20.85 14.79
C SER A 170 -30.72 20.82 15.80
N ALA A 171 -30.93 21.37 17.00
CA ALA A 171 -29.97 21.34 18.09
C ALA A 171 -29.71 19.91 18.59
N MET A 172 -30.76 19.11 18.81
CA MET A 172 -30.61 17.72 19.26
C MET A 172 -29.96 16.84 18.19
N LEU A 173 -30.32 17.01 16.91
CA LEU A 173 -29.72 16.28 15.80
C LEU A 173 -28.24 16.68 15.61
N GLY A 174 -27.93 17.97 15.70
CA GLY A 174 -26.56 18.50 15.62
C GLY A 174 -25.68 18.02 16.78
N LEU A 175 -26.21 17.99 18.00
CA LEU A 175 -25.52 17.43 19.16
C LEU A 175 -25.23 15.94 18.98
N LEU A 176 -26.21 15.17 18.51
CA LEU A 176 -26.04 13.73 18.24
C LEU A 176 -24.98 13.49 17.16
N ALA A 177 -24.96 14.31 16.10
CA ALA A 177 -23.93 14.26 15.07
C ALA A 177 -22.52 14.57 15.62
N ALA A 178 -22.39 15.58 16.47
CA ALA A 178 -21.12 15.96 17.09
C ALA A 178 -20.56 14.85 18.00
N LEU A 179 -21.41 14.24 18.82
CA LEU A 179 -21.04 13.13 19.71
C LEU A 179 -20.56 11.91 18.90
N LEU A 180 -21.29 11.55 17.84
CA LEU A 180 -20.92 10.42 17.00
C LEU A 180 -19.65 10.68 16.18
N ARG A 181 -19.42 11.91 15.71
CA ARG A 181 -18.15 12.29 15.06
C ARG A 181 -16.98 12.12 16.03
N ARG A 182 -17.14 12.53 17.29
CA ARG A 182 -16.13 12.31 18.33
C ARG A 182 -15.86 10.82 18.56
N ASP A 183 -16.91 9.99 18.62
CA ASP A 183 -16.76 8.54 18.76
C ASP A 183 -16.05 7.90 17.56
N ARG A 184 -16.28 8.40 16.33
CA ARG A 184 -15.57 7.97 15.12
C ARG A 184 -14.10 8.37 15.15
N LEU A 185 -13.77 9.59 15.59
CA LEU A 185 -12.38 10.03 15.71
C LEU A 185 -11.58 9.13 16.66
N GLN A 186 -12.19 8.65 17.75
CA GLN A 186 -11.55 7.66 18.63
C GLN A 186 -11.28 6.33 17.92
N ALA A 187 -12.19 5.86 17.08
CA ALA A 187 -11.98 4.65 16.29
C ALA A 187 -10.89 4.83 15.22
N VAL A 188 -10.79 6.02 14.61
CA VAL A 188 -9.69 6.37 13.68
C VAL A 188 -8.35 6.36 14.42
N GLN A 189 -8.28 6.94 15.62
CA GLN A 189 -7.05 6.91 16.43
C GLN A 189 -6.64 5.48 16.82
N GLN A 190 -7.59 4.60 17.09
CA GLN A 190 -7.33 3.17 17.32
C GLN A 190 -6.81 2.49 16.06
N LEU A 191 -7.40 2.78 14.90
CA LEU A 191 -6.92 2.30 13.60
C LEU A 191 -5.50 2.77 13.33
N ASP A 192 -5.18 4.05 13.55
CA ASP A 192 -3.85 4.61 13.32
C ASP A 192 -2.79 3.96 14.22
N ARG A 193 -3.14 3.63 15.47
CA ARG A 193 -2.27 2.84 16.36
C ARG A 193 -2.07 1.42 15.86
N ALA A 194 -3.12 0.77 15.34
CA ALA A 194 -3.01 -0.55 14.75
C ALA A 194 -2.13 -0.53 13.48
N ILE A 195 -2.26 0.51 12.63
CA ILE A 195 -1.42 0.75 11.45
C ILE A 195 0.05 0.94 11.84
N ALA A 196 0.34 1.62 12.94
CA ALA A 196 1.71 1.78 13.44
C ALA A 196 2.27 0.50 14.09
N GLY A 197 1.43 -0.48 14.42
CA GLY A 197 1.80 -1.74 15.08
C GLY A 197 1.52 -2.95 14.19
N ASP A 198 0.51 -3.74 14.56
CA ASP A 198 0.20 -5.03 13.92
C ASP A 198 -0.10 -4.95 12.41
N LEU A 199 -0.64 -3.84 11.92
CA LEU A 199 -0.96 -3.64 10.51
C LEU A 199 0.16 -2.95 9.73
N HIS A 200 1.25 -2.55 10.39
CA HIS A 200 2.40 -1.88 9.75
C HIS A 200 3.00 -2.67 8.57
N PRO A 201 3.11 -4.02 8.62
CA PRO A 201 3.64 -4.81 7.51
C PRO A 201 2.84 -4.69 6.20
N TYR A 202 1.59 -4.25 6.26
CA TYR A 202 0.75 -4.06 5.06
C TYR A 202 0.87 -2.66 4.46
N SER A 203 1.65 -1.76 5.07
CA SER A 203 1.92 -0.46 4.47
C SER A 203 2.83 -0.61 3.25
N GLN A 204 2.56 0.16 2.19
CA GLN A 204 3.40 0.14 0.99
C GLN A 204 4.83 0.59 1.30
N ALA A 205 5.01 1.51 2.25
CA ALA A 205 6.33 1.96 2.68
C ALA A 205 7.14 0.82 3.31
N TRP A 206 6.54 0.00 4.18
CA TRP A 206 7.20 -1.16 4.76
C TRP A 206 7.50 -2.23 3.71
N GLN A 207 6.54 -2.55 2.82
CA GLN A 207 6.76 -3.53 1.75
C GLN A 207 7.89 -3.12 0.81
N ARG A 208 7.99 -1.83 0.45
CA ARG A 208 9.12 -1.30 -0.33
C ARG A 208 10.44 -1.41 0.43
N ALA A 209 10.47 -0.99 1.70
CA ALA A 209 11.67 -1.09 2.54
C ALA A 209 12.13 -2.55 2.72
N GLU A 210 11.20 -3.49 2.94
CA GLU A 210 11.51 -4.90 3.09
C GLU A 210 11.96 -5.51 1.77
N SER A 211 11.33 -5.16 0.64
CA SER A 211 11.79 -5.60 -0.69
C SER A 211 13.22 -5.11 -0.98
N LEU A 212 13.55 -3.87 -0.61
CA LEU A 212 14.88 -3.30 -0.76
C LEU A 212 15.89 -3.98 0.18
N ARG A 213 15.48 -4.29 1.41
CA ARG A 213 16.29 -5.06 2.37
C ARG A 213 16.57 -6.47 1.86
N LEU A 214 15.58 -7.15 1.28
CA LEU A 214 15.72 -8.47 0.69
C LEU A 214 16.63 -8.43 -0.55
N LEU A 215 16.50 -7.42 -1.40
CA LEU A 215 17.41 -7.18 -2.53
C LEU A 215 18.85 -6.89 -2.06
N GLN A 216 19.02 -6.10 -1.01
CA GLN A 216 20.33 -5.88 -0.39
C GLN A 216 20.92 -7.18 0.16
N ALA A 217 20.13 -7.99 0.86
CA ALA A 217 20.56 -9.29 1.37
C ALA A 217 20.95 -10.25 0.24
N GLN A 218 20.21 -10.26 -0.87
CA GLN A 218 20.56 -11.01 -2.07
C GLN A 218 21.87 -10.51 -2.69
N SER A 219 22.05 -9.19 -2.80
CA SER A 219 23.27 -8.59 -3.33
C SER A 219 24.50 -8.91 -2.46
N ALA A 220 24.32 -8.99 -1.14
CA ALA A 220 25.37 -9.38 -0.20
C ALA A 220 25.77 -10.87 -0.32
N ALA A 221 24.91 -11.71 -0.92
CA ALA A 221 25.21 -13.11 -1.20
C ALA A 221 25.91 -13.33 -2.55
N LEU A 222 25.91 -12.34 -3.47
CA LEU A 222 26.59 -12.44 -4.77
C LEU A 222 28.11 -12.69 -4.64
N PRO A 223 28.87 -12.02 -3.74
CA PRO A 223 30.29 -12.31 -3.56
C PRO A 223 30.56 -13.77 -3.16
N ALA A 224 29.75 -14.33 -2.25
CA ALA A 224 29.90 -15.73 -1.84
C ALA A 224 29.57 -16.72 -2.96
N LEU A 225 28.64 -16.36 -3.86
CA LEU A 225 28.34 -17.11 -5.09
C LEU A 225 29.50 -17.04 -6.08
N VAL A 226 30.11 -15.87 -6.25
CA VAL A 226 31.31 -15.68 -7.09
C VAL A 226 32.49 -16.47 -6.53
N ASP A 227 32.73 -16.43 -5.22
CA ASP A 227 33.79 -17.20 -4.56
C ASP A 227 33.60 -18.71 -4.76
N ARG A 228 32.36 -19.20 -4.64
CA ARG A 228 32.03 -20.62 -4.91
C ARG A 228 32.20 -20.99 -6.38
N LEU A 229 31.80 -20.13 -7.31
CA LEU A 229 32.02 -20.36 -8.74
C LEU A 229 33.52 -20.36 -9.07
N GLN A 230 34.30 -19.45 -8.48
CA GLN A 230 35.74 -19.38 -8.69
C GLN A 230 36.46 -20.60 -8.11
N ALA A 231 36.03 -21.10 -6.94
CA ALA A 231 36.52 -22.35 -6.37
C ALA A 231 36.16 -23.57 -7.23
N MET A 232 34.95 -23.59 -7.81
CA MET A 232 34.51 -24.65 -8.72
C MET A 232 35.31 -24.63 -10.04
N THR A 233 35.58 -23.45 -10.61
CA THR A 233 36.44 -23.30 -11.79
C THR A 233 37.86 -23.77 -11.51
N SER A 234 38.45 -23.40 -10.36
CA SER A 234 39.78 -23.88 -9.97
C SER A 234 39.82 -25.40 -9.81
N THR A 235 38.76 -26.00 -9.25
CA THR A 235 38.62 -27.47 -9.13
C THR A 235 38.49 -28.12 -10.52
N PHE A 236 37.76 -27.49 -11.44
CA PHE A 236 37.64 -27.95 -12.84
C PHE A 236 38.96 -27.85 -13.61
N GLU A 237 39.75 -26.78 -13.41
CA GLU A 237 41.08 -26.64 -14.00
C GLU A 237 42.02 -27.75 -13.50
N GLN A 238 42.01 -28.02 -12.20
CA GLN A 238 42.78 -29.12 -11.61
C GLN A 238 42.32 -30.50 -12.15
N HIS A 239 41.01 -30.72 -12.27
CA HIS A 239 40.48 -31.96 -12.82
C HIS A 239 40.78 -32.12 -14.31
N SER A 240 40.73 -31.04 -15.09
CA SER A 240 41.10 -31.00 -16.51
C SER A 240 42.57 -31.31 -16.72
N ALA A 241 43.45 -30.71 -15.91
CA ALA A 241 44.89 -31.00 -15.93
C ALA A 241 45.15 -32.48 -15.62
N ALA A 242 44.54 -33.03 -14.57
CA ALA A 242 44.67 -34.43 -14.20
C ALA A 242 44.09 -35.39 -15.27
N ALA A 243 42.98 -35.02 -15.91
CA ALA A 243 42.40 -35.80 -17.01
C ALA A 243 43.29 -35.78 -18.25
N ASN A 244 43.89 -34.63 -18.58
CA ASN A 244 44.80 -34.48 -19.71
C ASN A 244 46.11 -35.26 -19.49
N GLU A 245 46.65 -35.26 -18.27
CA GLU A 245 47.78 -36.12 -17.90
C GLU A 245 47.46 -37.61 -18.07
N ARG A 246 46.27 -38.06 -17.63
CA ARG A 246 45.82 -39.46 -17.83
C ARG A 246 45.66 -39.80 -19.30
N LEU A 247 45.19 -38.87 -20.12
CA LEU A 247 44.98 -39.07 -21.55
C LEU A 247 46.32 -39.14 -22.32
N LEU A 248 47.29 -38.32 -21.92
CA LEU A 248 48.68 -38.38 -22.43
C LEU A 248 49.37 -39.68 -22.02
N ALA A 249 49.22 -40.10 -20.75
CA ALA A 249 49.74 -41.37 -20.26
C ALA A 249 49.12 -42.57 -21.02
N GLY A 250 47.80 -42.53 -21.24
CA GLY A 250 47.10 -43.55 -22.02
C GLY A 250 47.51 -43.60 -23.50
N GLN A 251 47.79 -42.45 -24.14
CA GLN A 251 48.34 -42.43 -25.50
C GLN A 251 49.74 -43.03 -25.58
N ALA A 252 50.62 -42.74 -24.60
CA ALA A 252 51.96 -43.31 -24.55
C ALA A 252 51.92 -44.85 -24.37
N GLU A 253 51.01 -45.35 -23.54
CA GLU A 253 50.79 -46.77 -23.33
C GLU A 253 50.24 -47.45 -24.60
N PHE A 254 49.27 -46.82 -25.28
CA PHE A 254 48.72 -47.33 -26.55
C PHE A 254 49.78 -47.39 -27.66
N LEU A 255 50.64 -46.37 -27.79
CA LEU A 255 51.73 -46.37 -28.77
C LEU A 255 52.72 -47.52 -28.51
N THR A 256 53.00 -47.82 -27.24
CA THR A 256 53.88 -48.91 -26.83
C THR A 256 53.25 -50.28 -27.14
N GLN A 257 51.95 -50.46 -26.86
CA GLN A 257 51.23 -51.69 -27.20
C GLN A 257 51.07 -51.89 -28.72
N SER A 258 50.84 -50.81 -29.47
CA SER A 258 50.74 -50.83 -30.93
C SER A 258 52.05 -51.25 -31.60
N GLN A 259 53.20 -50.76 -31.11
CA GLN A 259 54.52 -51.18 -31.58
C GLN A 259 54.77 -52.68 -31.31
N ALA A 260 54.41 -53.17 -30.12
CA ALA A 260 54.54 -54.60 -29.78
C ALA A 260 53.62 -55.50 -30.65
N LEU A 261 52.43 -55.01 -31.04
CA LEU A 261 51.53 -55.72 -31.95
C LEU A 261 52.04 -55.70 -33.39
N GLN A 262 52.64 -54.61 -33.86
CA GLN A 262 53.26 -54.53 -35.19
C GLN A 262 54.46 -55.47 -35.34
N GLU A 263 55.28 -55.63 -34.30
CA GLU A 263 56.35 -56.64 -34.30
C GLU A 263 55.79 -58.06 -34.41
N ARG A 264 54.72 -58.38 -33.67
CA ARG A 264 54.04 -59.69 -33.77
C ARG A 264 53.39 -59.90 -35.14
N LEU A 265 52.81 -58.86 -35.73
CA LEU A 265 52.19 -58.92 -37.05
C LEU A 265 53.23 -59.20 -38.14
N ALA A 266 54.41 -58.55 -38.07
CA ALA A 266 55.51 -58.76 -39.00
C ALA A 266 56.03 -60.22 -38.98
N VAL A 267 56.12 -60.83 -37.80
CA VAL A 267 56.47 -62.25 -37.65
C VAL A 267 55.39 -63.16 -38.25
N SER A 268 54.10 -62.84 -38.06
CA SER A 268 53.01 -63.67 -38.61
C SER A 268 52.82 -63.53 -40.12
N LEU A 269 53.08 -62.34 -40.70
CA LEU A 269 53.00 -62.08 -42.14
C LEU A 269 54.11 -62.81 -42.90
N GLN A 270 55.31 -62.89 -42.33
CA GLN A 270 56.40 -63.67 -42.89
C GLN A 270 56.09 -65.18 -42.92
N GLN A 271 55.31 -65.66 -41.94
CA GLN A 271 54.88 -67.06 -41.87
C GLN A 271 53.75 -67.36 -42.87
N SER A 272 52.78 -66.45 -43.03
CA SER A 272 51.66 -66.58 -43.96
C SER A 272 52.07 -66.44 -45.45
N LEU A 273 53.06 -65.61 -45.77
CA LEU A 273 53.64 -65.52 -47.13
C LEU A 273 54.39 -66.80 -47.53
N ARG A 274 54.87 -67.58 -46.57
CA ARG A 274 55.54 -68.86 -46.82
C ARG A 274 54.54 -69.97 -47.13
N GLU A 275 53.35 -69.92 -46.54
CA GLU A 275 52.26 -70.88 -46.78
C GLU A 275 51.40 -70.51 -48.01
N GLY A 276 51.25 -69.23 -48.33
CA GLY A 276 50.46 -68.76 -49.48
C GLY A 276 51.12 -68.96 -50.86
N ALA A 277 52.42 -69.25 -50.92
CA ALA A 277 53.14 -69.45 -52.18
C ALA A 277 52.90 -70.82 -52.84
N GLU A 278 52.32 -71.80 -52.12
CA GLU A 278 51.95 -73.10 -52.70
C GLU A 278 50.52 -73.15 -53.27
N ALA A 279 49.67 -72.15 -53.00
CA ALA A 279 48.26 -72.17 -53.41
C ALA A 279 47.94 -71.35 -54.70
N SER A 280 48.94 -70.74 -55.35
CA SER A 280 48.75 -69.85 -56.51
C SER A 280 49.09 -70.52 -57.86
N ALA A 281 48.28 -71.49 -58.30
CA ALA A 281 48.38 -72.03 -59.67
C ALA A 281 47.06 -72.43 -60.38
N ALA A 282 45.88 -72.03 -59.90
CA ALA A 282 44.64 -72.34 -60.63
C ALA A 282 43.48 -71.36 -60.38
N ALA A 283 43.59 -70.12 -60.84
CA ALA A 283 42.49 -69.27 -61.33
C ALA A 283 43.03 -67.86 -61.65
N ILE A 284 43.49 -67.65 -62.88
CA ILE A 284 43.87 -66.32 -63.39
C ILE A 284 43.13 -66.04 -64.68
N GLY A 285 42.56 -64.83 -64.74
CA GLY A 285 42.42 -64.03 -65.95
C GLY A 285 40.98 -63.95 -66.45
N GLY A 286 40.32 -62.81 -66.49
CA GLY A 286 40.70 -61.42 -66.26
C GLY A 286 39.43 -60.59 -66.46
N ALA A 287 39.22 -59.56 -65.63
CA ALA A 287 39.57 -58.19 -65.99
C ALA A 287 38.74 -57.73 -67.21
N LEU A 288 37.61 -57.09 -66.96
CA LEU A 288 37.48 -55.64 -66.71
C LEU A 288 37.02 -54.96 -67.99
N GLN A 289 35.98 -54.13 -67.85
CA GLN A 289 35.69 -52.99 -68.72
C GLN A 289 35.29 -53.32 -70.17
N PRO A 290 34.48 -52.52 -70.86
CA PRO A 290 33.68 -51.37 -70.42
C PRO A 290 32.35 -51.23 -71.21
N MET A 291 31.76 -50.04 -71.12
CA MET A 291 30.86 -49.39 -72.11
C MET A 291 29.38 -49.81 -72.06
N ALA A 292 28.45 -48.89 -71.83
CA ALA A 292 28.18 -47.73 -72.68
C ALA A 292 28.04 -48.13 -74.16
N GLU A 293 27.13 -49.06 -74.42
CA GLU A 293 26.39 -49.17 -75.69
C GLU A 293 25.31 -50.25 -75.50
N THR A 294 24.14 -50.03 -76.08
CA THR A 294 23.02 -50.99 -76.20
C THR A 294 21.93 -50.96 -75.11
N THR A 295 21.18 -49.85 -75.05
CA THR A 295 19.74 -49.93 -74.80
C THR A 295 18.96 -49.53 -76.05
N LEU A 296 19.28 -50.22 -77.16
CA LEU A 296 18.41 -50.40 -78.30
C LEU A 296 18.06 -51.89 -78.36
N ALA A 297 16.79 -52.16 -78.66
CA ALA A 297 16.16 -53.46 -78.93
C ALA A 297 15.55 -54.21 -77.74
N GLY A 298 14.22 -54.30 -77.77
CA GLY A 298 13.46 -55.31 -77.06
C GLY A 298 12.18 -54.74 -76.47
N LEU A 299 10.98 -54.97 -76.99
CA LEU A 299 10.57 -56.00 -77.94
C LEU A 299 9.34 -55.53 -78.71
N ALA A 300 9.45 -55.61 -80.02
CA ALA A 300 8.33 -55.97 -80.86
C ALA A 300 7.86 -57.39 -80.52
N ARG A 301 6.55 -57.59 -80.73
CA ARG A 301 5.80 -58.83 -80.98
C ARG A 301 5.18 -59.49 -79.76
N HIS A 302 3.85 -59.46 -79.72
CA HIS A 302 2.98 -60.30 -80.57
C HIS A 302 1.82 -59.42 -81.09
N GLY A 303 1.32 -59.53 -82.32
CA GLY A 303 1.42 -60.62 -83.28
C GLY A 303 0.03 -61.20 -83.55
N GLU A 304 -0.44 -61.03 -84.80
CA GLU A 304 -1.39 -61.91 -85.50
C GLU A 304 -2.85 -61.86 -85.04
N ALA A 305 -3.88 -61.74 -85.89
CA ALA A 305 -4.11 -62.05 -87.30
C ALA A 305 -5.56 -61.54 -87.63
N LEU A 306 -6.11 -61.33 -88.84
CA LEU A 306 -5.88 -61.69 -90.24
C LEU A 306 -6.51 -60.56 -91.10
N HIS A 307 -5.91 -60.05 -92.18
CA HIS A 307 -5.80 -60.68 -93.52
C HIS A 307 -7.14 -60.92 -94.24
N ALA A 308 -7.40 -60.16 -95.31
CA ALA A 308 -7.28 -60.63 -96.71
C ALA A 308 -8.26 -59.95 -97.71
N ARG A 309 -7.71 -59.61 -98.89
CA ARG A 309 -8.33 -59.44 -100.23
C ARG A 309 -9.23 -58.23 -100.51
N VAL A 310 -8.72 -57.27 -101.29
CA VAL A 310 -9.21 -56.96 -102.65
C VAL A 310 -8.05 -56.38 -103.46
N GLU A 311 -7.30 -57.29 -104.07
CA GLU A 311 -6.51 -57.06 -105.26
C GLU A 311 -7.00 -58.14 -106.23
N GLN A 312 -7.26 -57.77 -107.49
CA GLN A 312 -7.63 -58.61 -108.66
C GLN A 312 -9.11 -58.52 -109.13
N ALA A 313 -9.24 -58.21 -110.43
CA ALA A 313 -10.43 -58.06 -111.28
C ALA A 313 -11.07 -56.66 -111.25
N VAL A 314 -11.00 -55.83 -112.29
CA VAL A 314 -11.23 -56.15 -113.71
C VAL A 314 -10.47 -55.18 -114.60
N GLN A 315 -9.60 -55.75 -115.44
CA GLN A 315 -8.79 -55.05 -116.42
C GLN A 315 -9.20 -55.35 -117.88
N GLN A 316 -10.31 -56.04 -118.21
CA GLN A 316 -10.52 -56.48 -119.60
C GLN A 316 -11.99 -56.59 -120.03
N GLN A 317 -12.44 -55.64 -120.87
CA GLN A 317 -13.37 -55.87 -121.99
C GLN A 317 -13.42 -54.57 -122.82
N LEU A 318 -12.54 -54.44 -123.82
CA LEU A 318 -12.82 -54.76 -125.24
C LEU A 318 -13.87 -53.81 -125.84
N ALA A 319 -13.48 -52.82 -126.64
CA ALA A 319 -13.09 -52.94 -128.05
C ALA A 319 -14.26 -53.30 -129.00
N GLY A 320 -14.61 -52.35 -129.86
CA GLY A 320 -14.97 -52.64 -131.25
C GLY A 320 -16.44 -52.51 -131.65
N LEU A 321 -16.61 -51.96 -132.86
CA LEU A 321 -17.74 -52.15 -133.80
C LEU A 321 -18.97 -51.31 -133.44
N SER A 322 -19.67 -50.64 -134.34
CA SER A 322 -19.82 -50.73 -135.80
C SER A 322 -20.70 -49.50 -136.12
N ASP A 323 -20.31 -48.59 -137.01
CA ASP A 323 -20.46 -48.73 -138.47
C ASP A 323 -21.91 -49.05 -138.91
N GLY A 324 -22.39 -48.25 -139.86
CA GLY A 324 -23.72 -48.36 -140.48
C GLY A 324 -24.58 -47.12 -140.21
N PHE A 325 -24.17 -45.93 -140.64
CA PHE A 325 -24.32 -45.50 -142.03
C PHE A 325 -25.46 -46.20 -142.78
N GLU A 326 -26.38 -45.39 -143.28
CA GLU A 326 -27.02 -45.62 -144.56
C GLU A 326 -28.07 -46.73 -144.66
N ARG A 327 -29.33 -46.29 -144.66
CA ARG A 327 -29.97 -45.84 -145.92
C ARG A 327 -31.45 -45.53 -145.73
N SER A 328 -31.78 -44.29 -146.13
CA SER A 328 -32.72 -44.03 -147.22
C SER A 328 -34.20 -44.28 -146.89
N ARG A 329 -35.01 -43.24 -146.62
CA ARG A 329 -35.40 -42.16 -147.55
C ARG A 329 -35.89 -42.81 -148.87
N VAL A 330 -37.13 -42.68 -149.30
CA VAL A 330 -37.72 -41.48 -149.91
C VAL A 330 -39.09 -41.96 -150.41
N ALA A 331 -40.14 -41.14 -150.29
CA ALA A 331 -40.89 -40.61 -151.44
C ALA A 331 -42.28 -40.15 -150.99
N THR A 332 -42.46 -38.84 -151.05
CA THR A 332 -43.64 -38.05 -150.73
C THR A 332 -44.01 -37.24 -151.99
N GLU A 333 -45.02 -36.36 -151.88
CA GLU A 333 -45.28 -35.13 -152.69
C GLU A 333 -46.42 -35.20 -153.74
N ALA A 334 -47.26 -34.16 -153.94
CA ALA A 334 -47.25 -32.77 -153.45
C ALA A 334 -48.68 -32.17 -153.39
N SER A 335 -49.00 -31.53 -152.27
CA SER A 335 -50.03 -30.47 -152.11
C SER A 335 -49.86 -29.73 -150.76
N TRP A 336 -49.02 -30.25 -149.86
CA TRP A 336 -48.72 -29.73 -148.51
C TRP A 336 -47.87 -28.44 -148.45
N ALA A 337 -47.31 -27.96 -149.58
CA ALA A 337 -46.28 -26.94 -149.56
C ALA A 337 -46.76 -25.51 -149.22
N LYS A 338 -48.05 -25.18 -149.43
CA LYS A 338 -48.54 -23.80 -149.22
C LYS A 338 -48.95 -23.47 -147.78
N VAL A 339 -49.34 -24.48 -146.99
CA VAL A 339 -49.81 -24.27 -145.60
C VAL A 339 -48.65 -24.26 -144.59
N VAL A 340 -47.53 -24.93 -144.90
CA VAL A 340 -46.40 -25.08 -143.95
C VAL A 340 -45.50 -23.83 -143.87
N SER A 341 -45.41 -23.03 -144.94
CA SER A 341 -44.50 -21.87 -144.91
C SER A 341 -44.99 -20.74 -144.00
N GLU A 342 -46.31 -20.50 -143.92
CA GLU A 342 -46.87 -19.47 -143.03
C GLU A 342 -46.77 -19.86 -141.54
N GLN A 343 -46.83 -21.15 -141.21
CA GLN A 343 -46.74 -21.63 -139.82
C GLN A 343 -45.30 -21.63 -139.27
N THR A 344 -44.29 -21.86 -140.12
CA THR A 344 -42.89 -21.98 -139.67
C THR A 344 -42.29 -20.64 -139.25
N GLN A 345 -42.71 -19.54 -139.87
CA GLN A 345 -42.16 -18.21 -139.62
C GLN A 345 -42.66 -17.60 -138.30
N ALA A 346 -43.93 -17.85 -137.94
CA ALA A 346 -44.50 -17.41 -136.66
C ALA A 346 -43.91 -18.16 -135.45
N GLN A 347 -43.58 -19.44 -135.62
CA GLN A 347 -43.09 -20.29 -134.52
C GLN A 347 -41.61 -20.03 -134.17
N GLN A 348 -40.80 -19.54 -135.11
CA GLN A 348 -39.40 -19.16 -134.85
C GLN A 348 -39.28 -17.85 -134.07
N ALA A 349 -40.15 -16.87 -134.33
CA ALA A 349 -40.14 -15.59 -133.61
C ALA A 349 -40.45 -15.76 -132.11
N LEU A 350 -41.43 -16.60 -131.77
CA LEU A 350 -41.87 -16.79 -130.39
C LEU A 350 -40.83 -17.54 -129.52
N VAL A 351 -40.07 -18.46 -130.11
CA VAL A 351 -39.00 -19.20 -129.40
C VAL A 351 -37.76 -18.34 -129.15
N GLY A 352 -37.46 -17.39 -130.05
CA GLY A 352 -36.36 -16.43 -129.86
C GLY A 352 -36.62 -15.50 -128.68
N ASP A 353 -37.83 -14.95 -128.61
CA ASP A 353 -38.23 -13.97 -127.58
C ASP A 353 -38.26 -14.59 -126.18
N LEU A 354 -38.76 -15.83 -126.06
CA LEU A 354 -38.81 -16.54 -124.78
C LEU A 354 -37.41 -16.86 -124.23
N ARG A 355 -36.46 -17.23 -125.10
CA ARG A 355 -35.08 -17.54 -124.69
C ARG A 355 -34.35 -16.29 -124.22
N GLN A 356 -34.58 -15.14 -124.87
CA GLN A 356 -33.99 -13.87 -124.48
C GLN A 356 -34.49 -13.39 -123.11
N HIS A 357 -35.79 -13.52 -122.84
CA HIS A 357 -36.36 -13.12 -121.55
C HIS A 357 -35.91 -13.98 -120.37
N LEU A 358 -35.79 -15.31 -120.54
CA LEU A 358 -35.31 -16.19 -119.48
C LEU A 358 -33.82 -15.96 -119.16
N GLN A 359 -33.00 -15.65 -120.17
CA GLN A 359 -31.59 -15.34 -119.97
C GLN A 359 -31.41 -14.01 -119.21
N ALA A 360 -32.14 -12.96 -119.61
CA ALA A 360 -32.09 -11.66 -118.94
C ALA A 360 -32.57 -11.72 -117.47
N PHE A 361 -33.55 -12.56 -117.16
CA PHE A 361 -34.02 -12.75 -115.78
C PHE A 361 -32.99 -13.49 -114.90
N SER A 362 -32.35 -14.52 -115.45
CA SER A 362 -31.30 -15.28 -114.74
C SER A 362 -30.11 -14.39 -114.38
N ASP A 363 -29.65 -13.58 -115.34
CA ASP A 363 -28.52 -12.67 -115.13
C ASP A 363 -28.88 -11.57 -114.11
N GLY A 364 -30.11 -11.04 -114.17
CA GLY A 364 -30.59 -10.04 -113.21
C GLY A 364 -30.68 -10.54 -111.76
N GLN A 365 -31.08 -11.80 -111.55
CA GLN A 365 -31.16 -12.42 -110.21
C GLN A 365 -29.77 -12.65 -109.59
N ALA A 366 -28.81 -13.14 -110.37
CA ALA A 366 -27.46 -13.38 -109.89
C ALA A 366 -26.79 -12.07 -109.42
N THR A 367 -26.91 -11.00 -110.21
CA THR A 367 -26.31 -9.70 -109.86
C THR A 367 -27.00 -9.05 -108.64
N HIS A 368 -28.32 -9.21 -108.48
CA HIS A 368 -29.02 -8.68 -107.31
C HIS A 368 -28.66 -9.41 -106.01
N GLY A 369 -28.51 -10.73 -106.07
CA GLY A 369 -28.15 -11.56 -104.91
C GLY A 369 -26.77 -11.18 -104.34
N GLU A 370 -25.77 -11.03 -105.20
CA GLU A 370 -24.41 -10.64 -104.78
C GLU A 370 -24.37 -9.20 -104.20
N ALA A 371 -25.09 -8.26 -104.82
CA ALA A 371 -25.14 -6.88 -104.37
C ALA A 371 -25.86 -6.68 -103.02
N LEU A 372 -26.76 -7.59 -102.64
CA LEU A 372 -27.49 -7.53 -101.37
C LEU A 372 -26.65 -8.13 -100.23
N VAL A 373 -25.97 -9.25 -100.48
CA VAL A 373 -25.02 -9.86 -99.52
C VAL A 373 -23.84 -8.92 -99.25
N ALA A 374 -23.28 -8.28 -100.28
CA ALA A 374 -22.21 -7.30 -100.12
C ALA A 374 -22.63 -6.13 -99.21
N ARG A 375 -23.83 -5.55 -99.43
CA ARG A 375 -24.35 -4.45 -98.60
C ARG A 375 -24.63 -4.85 -97.16
N ILE A 376 -25.13 -6.06 -96.92
CA ILE A 376 -25.33 -6.57 -95.55
C ILE A 376 -23.98 -6.79 -94.86
N GLY A 377 -22.99 -7.32 -95.58
CA GLY A 377 -21.63 -7.49 -95.08
C GLY A 377 -20.98 -6.15 -94.68
N GLU A 378 -21.07 -5.14 -95.54
CA GLU A 378 -20.57 -3.79 -95.25
C GLU A 378 -21.26 -3.15 -94.04
N ARG A 379 -22.59 -3.32 -93.92
CA ARG A 379 -23.34 -2.75 -92.80
C ARG A 379 -23.02 -3.42 -91.47
N LEU A 380 -22.95 -4.75 -91.42
CA LEU A 380 -22.54 -5.49 -90.23
C LEU A 380 -21.11 -5.15 -89.81
N GLN A 381 -20.22 -4.95 -90.78
CA GLN A 381 -18.84 -4.57 -90.49
C GLN A 381 -18.73 -3.15 -89.94
N ALA A 382 -19.51 -2.20 -90.49
CA ALA A 382 -19.58 -0.84 -89.96
C ALA A 382 -20.19 -0.77 -88.55
N ASP A 383 -21.27 -1.52 -88.28
CA ASP A 383 -21.89 -1.58 -86.95
C ASP A 383 -20.96 -2.26 -85.91
N ALA A 384 -20.24 -3.31 -86.31
CA ALA A 384 -19.26 -3.97 -85.45
C ALA A 384 -18.08 -3.04 -85.10
N GLN A 385 -17.61 -2.25 -86.06
CA GLN A 385 -16.57 -1.25 -85.85
C GLN A 385 -17.06 -0.13 -84.92
N GLY A 386 -18.26 0.43 -85.16
CA GLY A 386 -18.85 1.46 -84.31
C GLY A 386 -19.07 1.00 -82.85
N ASN A 387 -19.51 -0.24 -82.65
CA ASN A 387 -19.68 -0.79 -81.30
C ASN A 387 -18.34 -1.05 -80.59
N ALA A 388 -17.32 -1.50 -81.33
CA ALA A 388 -15.98 -1.69 -80.77
C ALA A 388 -15.35 -0.36 -80.33
N GLU A 389 -15.53 0.71 -81.12
CA GLU A 389 -15.08 2.06 -80.77
C GLU A 389 -15.83 2.62 -79.56
N ALA A 390 -17.15 2.44 -79.48
CA ALA A 390 -17.95 2.88 -78.33
C ALA A 390 -17.56 2.16 -77.03
N LEU A 391 -17.34 0.84 -77.07
CA LEU A 391 -16.85 0.07 -75.93
C LEU A 391 -15.46 0.49 -75.50
N ARG A 392 -14.58 0.81 -76.47
CA ARG A 392 -13.23 1.30 -76.19
C ARG A 392 -13.25 2.69 -75.53
N ALA A 393 -14.07 3.61 -76.03
CA ALA A 393 -14.25 4.93 -75.44
C ALA A 393 -14.82 4.84 -74.01
N ALA A 394 -15.79 3.95 -73.77
CA ALA A 394 -16.34 3.72 -72.43
C ALA A 394 -15.29 3.13 -71.47
N ALA A 395 -14.45 2.20 -71.93
CA ALA A 395 -13.36 1.64 -71.14
C ALA A 395 -12.29 2.69 -70.81
N GLU A 396 -11.92 3.54 -71.77
CA GLU A 396 -10.98 4.66 -71.56
C GLU A 396 -11.54 5.68 -70.56
N GLN A 397 -12.83 6.01 -70.65
CA GLN A 397 -13.49 6.90 -69.69
C GLN A 397 -13.56 6.29 -68.28
N GLN A 398 -13.88 5.00 -68.16
CA GLN A 398 -13.89 4.30 -66.88
C GLN A 398 -12.49 4.23 -66.27
N GLN A 399 -11.45 4.01 -67.08
CA GLN A 399 -10.05 4.02 -66.63
C GLN A 399 -9.65 5.40 -66.11
N ALA A 400 -10.01 6.49 -66.80
CA ALA A 400 -9.72 7.85 -66.38
C ALA A 400 -10.43 8.24 -65.06
N LEU A 401 -11.68 7.80 -64.87
CA LEU A 401 -12.40 8.01 -63.62
C LEU A 401 -11.79 7.22 -62.47
N ASN A 402 -11.40 5.96 -62.72
CA ASN A 402 -10.72 5.13 -61.72
C ASN A 402 -9.36 5.72 -61.33
N SER A 403 -8.57 6.23 -62.28
CA SER A 403 -7.30 6.88 -61.97
C SER A 403 -7.49 8.16 -61.15
N ALA A 404 -8.48 8.99 -61.51
CA ALA A 404 -8.79 10.20 -60.74
C ALA A 404 -9.29 9.89 -59.31
N LEU A 405 -10.06 8.80 -59.14
CA LEU A 405 -10.50 8.35 -57.82
C LEU A 405 -9.32 7.86 -56.97
N VAL A 406 -8.40 7.09 -57.55
CA VAL A 406 -7.18 6.61 -56.87
C VAL A 406 -6.28 7.78 -56.47
N GLU A 407 -6.07 8.76 -57.35
CA GLU A 407 -5.29 9.97 -57.01
C GLU A 407 -5.93 10.77 -55.87
N ARG A 408 -7.25 10.97 -55.92
CA ARG A 408 -7.98 11.69 -54.86
C ARG A 408 -7.96 10.93 -53.54
N GLN A 409 -8.05 9.60 -53.58
CA GLN A 409 -7.94 8.75 -52.39
C GLN A 409 -6.52 8.79 -51.81
N GLN A 410 -5.49 8.75 -52.65
CA GLN A 410 -4.10 8.89 -52.22
C GLN A 410 -3.85 10.25 -51.56
N GLN A 411 -4.35 11.34 -52.16
CA GLN A 411 -4.24 12.69 -51.58
C GLN A 411 -4.96 12.80 -50.23
N ALA A 412 -6.15 12.23 -50.10
CA ALA A 412 -6.89 12.21 -48.85
C ALA A 412 -6.14 11.42 -47.75
N LEU A 413 -5.51 10.29 -48.10
CA LEU A 413 -4.70 9.50 -47.17
C LEU A 413 -3.43 10.25 -46.74
N LEU A 414 -2.77 10.96 -47.65
CA LEU A 414 -1.60 11.79 -47.33
C LEU A 414 -1.98 12.95 -46.40
N ALA A 415 -3.09 13.64 -46.68
CA ALA A 415 -3.59 14.72 -45.82
C ALA A 415 -4.00 14.21 -44.43
N ALA A 416 -4.68 13.06 -44.35
CA ALA A 416 -5.01 12.42 -43.07
C ALA A 416 -3.76 12.00 -42.29
N GLY A 417 -2.73 11.49 -42.98
CA GLY A 417 -1.44 11.16 -42.37
C GLY A 417 -0.74 12.39 -41.77
N GLN A 418 -0.69 13.50 -42.52
CA GLN A 418 -0.13 14.77 -42.03
C GLN A 418 -0.91 15.30 -40.82
N GLN A 419 -2.24 15.27 -40.87
CA GLN A 419 -3.07 15.73 -39.75
C GLN A 419 -2.86 14.86 -38.50
N LEU A 420 -2.76 13.53 -38.65
CA LEU A 420 -2.44 12.62 -37.55
C LEU A 420 -1.07 12.91 -36.95
N GLU A 421 -0.07 13.22 -37.78
CA GLU A 421 1.28 13.55 -37.34
C GLU A 421 1.31 14.89 -36.57
N GLU A 422 0.62 15.92 -37.06
CA GLU A 422 0.46 17.19 -36.36
C GLU A 422 -0.24 17.02 -35.00
N HIS A 423 -1.30 16.21 -34.94
CA HIS A 423 -2.01 15.93 -33.69
C HIS A 423 -1.14 15.13 -32.71
N ALA A 424 -0.37 14.15 -33.20
CA ALA A 424 0.55 13.39 -32.37
C ALA A 424 1.66 14.28 -31.80
N GLN A 425 2.22 15.19 -32.60
CA GLN A 425 3.22 16.16 -32.14
C GLN A 425 2.64 17.15 -31.12
N ALA A 426 1.43 17.67 -31.35
CA ALA A 426 0.76 18.56 -30.40
C ALA A 426 0.48 17.86 -29.06
N LEU A 427 0.07 16.58 -29.11
CA LEU A 427 -0.19 15.78 -27.92
C LEU A 427 1.09 15.46 -27.15
N LEU A 428 2.19 15.15 -27.84
CA LEU A 428 3.51 14.97 -27.23
C LEU A 428 4.01 16.26 -26.56
N GLN A 429 3.85 17.40 -27.22
CA GLN A 429 4.21 18.71 -26.63
C GLN A 429 3.36 19.03 -25.40
N ALA A 430 2.05 18.75 -25.44
CA ALA A 430 1.16 18.95 -24.29
C ALA A 430 1.55 18.03 -23.11
N LEU A 431 1.90 16.77 -23.39
CA LEU A 431 2.40 15.83 -22.39
C LEU A 431 3.72 16.29 -21.77
N GLU A 432 4.64 16.80 -22.58
CA GLU A 432 5.94 17.30 -22.11
C GLU A 432 5.77 18.57 -21.25
N GLN A 433 4.87 19.47 -21.64
CA GLN A 433 4.51 20.65 -20.85
C GLN A 433 3.85 20.26 -19.52
N GLN A 434 2.94 19.29 -19.54
CA GLN A 434 2.30 18.79 -18.32
C GLN A 434 3.32 18.08 -17.42
N HIS A 435 4.23 17.30 -17.99
CA HIS A 435 5.27 16.58 -17.26
C HIS A 435 6.25 17.55 -16.58
N SER A 436 6.72 18.56 -17.30
CA SER A 436 7.62 19.59 -16.75
C SER A 436 6.93 20.42 -15.66
N ALA A 437 5.66 20.81 -15.84
CA ALA A 437 4.88 21.50 -14.81
C ALA A 437 4.65 20.63 -13.56
N SER A 438 4.42 19.33 -13.74
CA SER A 438 4.31 18.40 -12.61
C SER A 438 5.66 18.22 -11.91
N GLN A 439 6.76 18.19 -12.66
CA GLN A 439 8.10 18.04 -12.09
C GLN A 439 8.51 19.28 -11.28
N SER A 440 8.19 20.49 -11.76
CA SER A 440 8.46 21.71 -11.01
C SER A 440 7.64 21.77 -9.73
N LEU A 441 6.36 21.39 -9.76
CA LEU A 441 5.52 21.34 -8.56
C LEU A 441 6.04 20.33 -7.53
N LEU A 442 6.56 19.18 -7.98
CA LEU A 442 7.19 18.21 -7.09
C LEU A 442 8.49 18.74 -6.48
N GLN A 443 9.32 19.45 -7.26
CA GLN A 443 10.53 20.09 -6.76
C GLN A 443 10.21 21.18 -5.74
N ASP A 444 9.20 22.02 -5.99
CA ASP A 444 8.75 23.05 -5.06
C ASP A 444 8.25 22.44 -3.74
N HIS A 445 7.42 21.38 -3.82
CA HIS A 445 6.97 20.65 -2.64
C HIS A 445 8.11 19.97 -1.88
N GLU A 446 9.09 19.40 -2.58
CA GLU A 446 10.25 18.79 -1.93
C GLU A 446 11.11 19.84 -1.22
N GLN A 447 11.33 20.99 -1.86
CA GLN A 447 12.06 22.09 -1.31
C GLN A 447 11.36 22.67 -0.09
N GLN A 448 10.05 22.86 -0.15
CA GLN A 448 9.24 23.32 0.99
C GLN A 448 9.29 22.32 2.15
N ARG A 449 9.13 21.02 1.87
CA ARG A 449 9.26 19.97 2.89
C ARG A 449 10.64 19.96 3.53
N SER A 450 11.71 20.21 2.76
CA SER A 450 13.08 20.29 3.28
C SER A 450 13.27 21.49 4.22
N GLN A 451 12.66 22.64 3.90
CA GLN A 451 12.69 23.84 4.74
C GLN A 451 11.89 23.63 6.03
N ASP A 452 10.69 23.07 5.93
CA ASP A 452 9.86 22.74 7.08
C ASP A 452 10.57 21.74 8.02
N TRP A 453 11.25 20.75 7.43
CA TRP A 453 12.04 19.79 8.19
C TRP A 453 13.24 20.43 8.90
N GLN A 454 13.97 21.32 8.22
CA GLN A 454 15.07 22.07 8.82
C GLN A 454 14.57 22.99 9.96
N ALA A 455 13.43 23.65 9.77
CA ALA A 455 12.82 24.47 10.81
C ALA A 455 12.39 23.62 12.03
N ALA A 456 11.79 22.46 11.79
CA ALA A 456 11.43 21.52 12.85
C ALA A 456 12.65 20.97 13.60
N GLN A 457 13.76 20.69 12.90
CA GLN A 457 15.02 20.29 13.51
C GLN A 457 15.62 21.40 14.37
N ALA A 458 15.62 22.64 13.89
CA ALA A 458 16.09 23.79 14.67
C ALA A 458 15.25 23.99 15.95
N ALA A 459 13.92 23.90 15.83
CA ALA A 459 13.01 23.98 16.98
C ALA A 459 13.20 22.83 17.98
N ALA A 460 13.49 21.62 17.50
CA ALA A 460 13.81 20.49 18.35
C ALA A 460 15.16 20.67 19.08
N ALA A 461 16.17 21.22 18.39
CA ALA A 461 17.46 21.52 18.99
C ALA A 461 17.35 22.59 20.09
N THR A 462 16.56 23.65 19.86
CA THR A 462 16.32 24.68 20.89
C THR A 462 15.56 24.12 22.08
N ALA A 463 14.51 23.32 21.85
CA ALA A 463 13.77 22.68 22.95
C ALA A 463 14.64 21.72 23.75
N HIS A 464 15.57 21.00 23.10
CA HIS A 464 16.52 20.14 23.79
C HIS A 464 17.52 20.93 24.64
N ALA A 465 18.04 22.04 24.11
CA ALA A 465 18.94 22.92 24.87
C ALA A 465 18.25 23.55 26.09
N GLU A 466 16.99 23.97 25.95
CA GLU A 466 16.18 24.48 27.08
C GLU A 466 15.94 23.39 28.13
N LEU A 467 15.64 22.16 27.70
CA LEU A 467 15.47 21.04 28.61
C LEU A 467 16.76 20.72 29.37
N GLN A 468 17.91 20.68 28.68
CA GLN A 468 19.23 20.47 29.31
C GLN A 468 19.53 21.56 30.34
N ALA A 469 19.36 22.83 29.99
CA ALA A 469 19.55 23.93 30.95
C ALA A 469 18.61 23.82 32.16
N SER A 470 17.37 23.34 31.96
CA SER A 470 16.43 23.10 33.07
C SER A 470 16.84 21.93 33.97
N LEU A 471 17.51 20.91 33.42
CA LEU A 471 18.04 19.78 34.19
C LEU A 471 19.28 20.20 34.96
N ASP A 472 20.20 20.92 34.33
CA ASP A 472 21.43 21.43 34.97
C ASP A 472 21.10 22.36 36.15
N SER A 473 20.13 23.27 35.97
CA SER A 473 19.69 24.16 37.06
C SER A 473 19.04 23.40 38.22
N ARG A 474 18.25 22.35 37.93
CA ARG A 474 17.68 21.46 38.96
C ARG A 474 18.76 20.67 39.69
N GLU A 475 19.79 20.21 38.98
CA GLU A 475 20.92 19.49 39.56
C GLU A 475 21.75 20.42 40.47
N GLN A 476 22.07 21.63 40.01
CA GLN A 476 22.73 22.64 40.84
C GLN A 476 21.92 22.98 42.09
N GLN A 477 20.59 23.13 41.97
CA GLN A 477 19.74 23.38 43.12
C GLN A 477 19.70 22.19 44.09
N ARG A 478 19.70 20.96 43.57
CA ARG A 478 19.79 19.74 44.38
C ARG A 478 21.12 19.68 45.12
N GLN A 479 22.23 20.00 44.45
CA GLN A 479 23.56 20.02 45.05
C GLN A 479 23.65 21.07 46.16
N ALA A 480 23.20 22.31 45.90
CA ALA A 480 23.19 23.37 46.91
C ALA A 480 22.34 23.00 48.14
N ARG A 481 21.22 22.29 47.96
CA ARG A 481 20.41 21.77 49.07
C ARG A 481 21.16 20.69 49.85
N TRP A 482 21.85 19.77 49.18
CA TRP A 482 22.67 18.75 49.85
C TRP A 482 23.80 19.38 50.65
N ASP A 483 24.49 20.37 50.08
CA ASP A 483 25.56 21.10 50.76
C ASP A 483 25.00 21.82 52.01
N ALA A 484 23.84 22.47 51.90
CA ALA A 484 23.17 23.12 53.04
C ALA A 484 22.79 22.11 54.14
N VAL A 485 22.19 20.98 53.79
CA VAL A 485 21.85 19.91 54.75
C VAL A 485 23.10 19.33 55.40
N SER A 486 24.19 19.15 54.64
CA SER A 486 25.45 18.65 55.18
C SER A 486 26.07 19.62 56.18
N ALA A 487 26.00 20.93 55.91
CA ALA A 487 26.46 21.98 56.82
C ALA A 487 25.60 22.03 58.10
N GLU A 488 24.28 21.91 57.96
CA GLU A 488 23.36 21.87 59.11
C GLU A 488 23.61 20.63 59.98
N LEU A 489 23.87 19.47 59.37
CA LEU A 489 24.21 18.24 60.10
C LEU A 489 25.56 18.36 60.83
N GLN A 490 26.57 18.95 60.20
CA GLN A 490 27.86 19.22 60.84
C GLN A 490 27.71 20.17 62.03
N GLN A 491 26.90 21.22 61.89
CA GLN A 491 26.63 22.16 62.97
C GLN A 491 25.84 21.53 64.12
N ALA A 492 24.84 20.70 63.81
CA ALA A 492 24.12 19.93 64.81
C ALA A 492 25.04 18.96 65.57
N HIS A 493 25.95 18.28 64.86
CA HIS A 493 26.95 17.39 65.46
C HIS A 493 27.92 18.14 66.38
N ALA A 494 28.46 19.28 65.93
CA ALA A 494 29.33 20.12 66.74
C ALA A 494 28.62 20.65 67.99
N THR A 495 27.34 21.04 67.86
CA THR A 495 26.51 21.49 68.98
C THR A 495 26.29 20.37 70.00
N LEU A 496 25.96 19.16 69.53
CA LEU A 496 25.79 17.99 70.40
C LEU A 496 27.09 17.64 71.13
N GLN A 497 28.23 17.68 70.42
CA GLN A 497 29.53 17.41 71.01
C GLN A 497 29.89 18.42 72.11
N ALA A 498 29.62 19.71 71.87
CA ALA A 498 29.80 20.76 72.88
C ALA A 498 28.89 20.55 74.11
N GLN A 499 27.64 20.14 73.91
CA GLN A 499 26.72 19.83 75.02
C GLN A 499 27.18 18.63 75.85
N LEU A 500 27.69 17.57 75.21
CA LEU A 500 28.24 16.41 75.90
C LEU A 500 29.49 16.78 76.71
N GLN A 501 30.41 17.55 76.12
CA GLN A 501 31.60 18.05 76.83
C GLN A 501 31.24 18.90 78.05
N ALA A 502 30.31 19.85 77.89
CA ALA A 502 29.83 20.67 79.01
C ALA A 502 29.17 19.82 80.11
N GLY A 503 28.40 18.80 79.73
CA GLY A 503 27.80 17.85 80.67
C GLY A 503 28.82 17.02 81.44
N ASP A 504 29.89 16.58 80.77
CA ASP A 504 30.98 15.82 81.39
C ASP A 504 31.86 16.69 82.30
N GLU A 505 32.17 17.92 81.90
CA GLU A 505 32.84 18.89 82.77
C GLU A 505 32.04 19.15 84.04
N GLN A 506 30.72 19.34 83.92
CA GLN A 506 29.85 19.54 85.08
C GLN A 506 29.81 18.31 85.99
N ARG A 507 29.81 17.10 85.41
CA ARG A 507 29.85 15.84 86.17
C ARG A 507 31.18 15.68 86.92
N LEU A 508 32.30 15.96 86.26
CA LEU A 508 33.64 15.91 86.84
C LEU A 508 33.81 16.92 87.98
N GLN A 509 33.27 18.14 87.83
CA GLN A 509 33.26 19.11 88.92
C GLN A 509 32.49 18.59 90.13
N ARG A 510 31.27 18.08 89.94
CA ARG A 510 30.48 17.50 91.05
C ARG A 510 31.20 16.34 91.73
N TRP A 511 31.89 15.49 90.97
CA TRP A 511 32.71 14.41 91.53
C TRP A 511 33.93 14.93 92.29
N SER A 512 34.62 15.93 91.76
CA SER A 512 35.73 16.60 92.44
C SER A 512 35.27 17.19 93.77
N ASP A 513 34.15 17.91 93.78
CA ASP A 513 33.57 18.51 94.99
C ASP A 513 33.17 17.43 96.01
N ALA A 514 32.54 16.33 95.56
CA ALA A 514 32.17 15.22 96.42
C ALA A 514 33.40 14.52 97.02
N LEU A 515 34.46 14.29 96.23
CA LEU A 515 35.71 13.70 96.70
C LEU A 515 36.43 14.62 97.69
N GLN A 516 36.44 15.93 97.43
CA GLN A 516 37.02 16.92 98.34
C GLN A 516 36.25 16.99 99.66
N HIS A 517 34.92 16.88 99.60
CA HIS A 517 34.10 16.83 100.81
C HIS A 517 34.41 15.57 101.64
N VAL A 518 34.50 14.40 101.00
CA VAL A 518 34.89 13.14 101.66
C VAL A 518 36.29 13.21 102.23
N SER A 519 37.26 13.78 101.51
CA SER A 519 38.64 13.90 102.01
C SER A 519 38.71 14.80 103.26
N THR A 520 37.93 15.88 103.27
CA THR A 520 37.83 16.81 104.41
C THR A 520 37.18 16.14 105.62
N ASP A 521 36.03 15.46 105.45
CA ASP A 521 35.37 14.70 106.53
C ASP A 521 36.29 13.62 107.11
N LEU A 522 37.08 12.95 106.25
CA LEU A 522 38.02 11.91 106.70
C LEU A 522 39.21 12.51 107.46
N ALA A 523 39.74 13.66 107.02
CA ALA A 523 40.79 14.39 107.74
C ALA A 523 40.30 14.85 109.12
N GLU A 524 39.10 15.43 109.20
CA GLU A 524 38.48 15.86 110.46
C GLU A 524 38.27 14.67 111.41
N ARG A 525 37.78 13.53 110.92
CA ARG A 525 37.59 12.31 111.72
C ARG A 525 38.92 11.73 112.22
N LEU A 526 39.95 11.71 111.39
CA LEU A 526 41.28 11.24 111.80
C LEU A 526 41.89 12.15 112.86
N GLN A 527 41.74 13.47 112.71
CA GLN A 527 42.21 14.43 113.72
C GLN A 527 41.46 14.27 115.04
N ALA A 528 40.12 14.20 115.01
CA ALA A 528 39.32 13.96 116.21
C ALA A 528 39.65 12.63 116.90
N ASN A 529 39.90 11.57 116.13
CA ASN A 529 40.34 10.29 116.69
C ASN A 529 41.78 10.37 117.25
N GLY A 530 42.68 11.11 116.60
CA GLY A 530 44.03 11.37 117.10
C GLY A 530 44.02 12.10 118.43
N GLU A 531 43.18 13.13 118.58
CA GLU A 531 42.98 13.86 119.84
C GLU A 531 42.41 12.94 120.94
N ARG A 532 41.43 12.09 120.61
CA ARG A 532 40.90 11.08 121.55
C ARG A 532 41.96 10.07 121.98
N LEU A 533 42.76 9.56 121.04
CA LEU A 533 43.83 8.60 121.33
C LEU A 533 44.92 9.24 122.19
N ALA A 534 45.29 10.49 121.92
CA ALA A 534 46.25 11.26 122.72
C ALA A 534 45.72 11.50 124.14
N ALA A 535 44.45 11.88 124.29
CA ALA A 535 43.80 12.03 125.60
C ALA A 535 43.79 10.71 126.38
N GLN A 536 43.52 9.60 125.70
CA GLN A 536 43.54 8.26 126.31
C GLN A 536 44.96 7.86 126.73
N GLN A 537 45.97 8.16 125.91
CA GLN A 537 47.38 7.94 126.26
C GLN A 537 47.81 8.77 127.47
N GLN A 538 47.40 10.05 127.53
CA GLN A 538 47.70 10.91 128.67
C GLN A 538 47.05 10.37 129.95
N GLN A 539 45.78 9.95 129.87
CA GLN A 539 45.09 9.31 131.00
C GLN A 539 45.81 8.03 131.45
N VAL A 540 46.32 7.21 130.52
CA VAL A 540 47.14 6.03 130.84
C VAL A 540 48.45 6.45 131.52
N CYS A 541 49.14 7.46 131.01
CA CYS A 541 50.37 7.99 131.62
C CYS A 541 50.13 8.56 133.03
N ASP A 542 49.05 9.30 133.24
CA ASP A 542 48.67 9.86 134.54
C ASP A 542 48.31 8.72 135.52
N THR A 543 47.61 7.69 135.04
CA THR A 543 47.30 6.49 135.84
C THR A 543 48.58 5.73 136.20
N LEU A 544 49.53 5.60 135.26
CA LEU A 544 50.84 4.98 135.51
C LEU A 544 51.66 5.81 136.50
N ALA A 545 51.64 7.14 136.42
CA ALA A 545 52.32 8.02 137.36
C ALA A 545 51.73 7.92 138.76
N ALA A 546 50.39 7.93 138.88
CA ALA A 546 49.69 7.71 140.14
C ALA A 546 50.02 6.32 140.72
N THR A 547 50.03 5.28 139.87
CA THR A 547 50.41 3.92 140.26
C THR A 547 51.87 3.87 140.73
N ALA A 548 52.79 4.56 140.05
CA ALA A 548 54.20 4.63 140.45
C ALA A 548 54.39 5.37 141.78
N GLN A 549 53.60 6.41 142.04
CA GLN A 549 53.61 7.15 143.31
C GLN A 549 53.04 6.30 144.45
N GLN A 550 51.96 5.57 144.19
CA GLN A 550 51.36 4.61 145.13
C GLN A 550 52.31 3.42 145.39
N ILE A 551 53.05 2.96 144.38
CA ILE A 551 54.16 1.99 144.54
C ILE A 551 55.30 2.60 145.36
N GLY A 552 55.60 3.89 145.23
CA GLY A 552 56.62 4.58 146.04
C GLY A 552 56.23 4.69 147.52
N GLU A 553 54.97 5.02 147.80
CA GLU A 553 54.42 5.07 149.17
C GLU A 553 54.34 3.67 149.78
N ASN A 554 53.77 2.70 149.04
CA ASN A 554 53.78 1.30 149.43
C ASN A 554 55.20 0.77 149.55
N GLY A 555 56.13 1.20 148.71
CA GLY A 555 57.54 0.82 148.75
C GLY A 555 58.26 1.34 149.99
N ARG A 556 57.85 2.49 150.54
CA ARG A 556 58.39 3.01 151.81
C ARG A 556 57.83 2.26 153.02
N ALA A 557 56.55 1.87 152.96
CA ALA A 557 55.93 1.00 153.96
C ALA A 557 56.49 -0.43 153.89
N GLN A 558 56.66 -0.95 152.68
CA GLN A 558 57.25 -2.24 152.38
C GLN A 558 58.73 -2.25 152.77
N ALA A 559 59.54 -1.21 152.52
CA ALA A 559 60.95 -1.14 152.91
C ALA A 559 61.17 -1.25 154.44
N ASN A 560 60.25 -0.72 155.25
CA ASN A 560 60.27 -0.92 156.70
C ASN A 560 59.88 -2.35 157.09
N ALA A 561 59.02 -3.03 156.32
CA ALA A 561 58.63 -4.42 156.52
C ALA A 561 59.64 -5.43 155.94
N THR A 562 60.30 -5.10 154.83
CA THR A 562 61.26 -5.95 154.11
C THR A 562 62.69 -5.80 154.61
N LEU A 563 63.05 -4.76 155.38
CA LEU A 563 64.26 -4.83 156.23
C LEU A 563 64.16 -5.96 157.27
N ALA A 564 62.95 -6.37 157.66
CA ALA A 564 62.73 -7.52 158.53
C ALA A 564 62.63 -8.85 157.75
N GLU A 565 62.23 -8.82 156.47
CA GLU A 565 61.88 -10.03 155.71
C GLU A 565 62.95 -10.44 154.67
N VAL A 566 63.78 -9.52 154.15
CA VAL A 566 64.83 -9.75 153.12
C VAL A 566 66.16 -10.26 153.71
N SER A 567 66.20 -10.59 155.00
CA SER A 567 67.10 -11.66 155.48
C SER A 567 66.72 -13.03 154.89
N THR A 568 65.53 -13.15 154.29
CA THR A 568 64.96 -14.39 153.82
C THR A 568 64.56 -14.20 152.37
N LEU A 569 65.21 -14.95 151.47
CA LEU A 569 64.79 -15.18 150.06
C LEU A 569 65.08 -13.98 149.13
N LEU A 570 66.26 -13.71 148.56
CA LEU A 570 67.39 -14.53 148.10
C LEU A 570 66.97 -15.86 147.46
N GLN A 571 66.56 -15.78 146.19
CA GLN A 571 66.26 -16.85 145.19
C GLN A 571 64.86 -16.58 144.62
N THR A 572 64.60 -16.25 143.34
CA THR A 572 65.26 -16.51 142.06
C THR A 572 64.43 -15.73 141.01
N ALA A 573 64.94 -14.71 140.30
CA ALA A 573 65.37 -14.72 138.88
C ALA A 573 64.58 -15.67 137.94
N ALA A 574 64.28 -15.42 136.66
CA ALA A 574 64.34 -14.30 135.74
C ALA A 574 63.81 -14.83 134.38
N ALA A 575 63.28 -13.92 133.55
CA ALA A 575 63.32 -13.90 132.06
C ALA A 575 62.63 -15.05 131.26
N ALA A 576 61.72 -14.82 130.30
CA ALA A 576 61.66 -13.90 129.14
C ALA A 576 62.19 -14.52 127.79
N PRO A 577 61.65 -14.07 126.63
CA PRO A 577 61.44 -14.81 125.36
C PRO A 577 62.43 -14.44 124.22
N LYS A 578 62.25 -15.00 122.98
CA LYS A 578 62.68 -14.51 121.62
C LYS A 578 62.47 -15.63 120.57
N ALA A 579 62.32 -15.50 119.24
CA ALA A 579 62.29 -14.45 118.17
C ALA A 579 61.72 -15.17 116.90
N ALA A 580 60.90 -14.59 116.02
CA ALA A 580 61.22 -13.73 114.85
C ALA A 580 62.42 -14.18 113.98
N ALA A 581 62.16 -14.78 112.81
CA ALA A 581 62.96 -14.64 111.57
C ALA A 581 62.23 -15.27 110.34
N ASP A 582 62.21 -14.52 109.23
CA ASP A 582 62.28 -14.96 107.81
C ASP A 582 60.98 -15.40 107.10
N VAL A 583 60.24 -14.57 106.35
CA VAL A 583 60.56 -13.69 105.17
C VAL A 583 61.10 -14.44 103.93
N ILE A 584 61.07 -15.78 103.89
CA ILE A 584 61.42 -16.56 102.68
C ILE A 584 60.24 -17.41 102.19
N ASN A 585 59.04 -16.81 102.10
CA ASN A 585 57.87 -17.47 101.47
C ASN A 585 57.20 -16.66 100.36
N GLU A 586 57.57 -15.40 100.17
CA GLU A 586 56.98 -14.49 99.17
C GLU A 586 57.72 -14.49 97.82
N LEU A 587 58.46 -15.56 97.49
CA LEU A 587 59.19 -15.67 96.21
C LEU A 587 58.99 -17.02 95.52
N ARG A 588 57.84 -17.66 95.78
CA ARG A 588 57.47 -18.95 95.17
C ARG A 588 56.12 -18.95 94.45
N SER A 589 55.37 -17.86 94.46
CA SER A 589 54.04 -17.80 93.83
C SER A 589 54.03 -17.30 92.37
N THR A 590 55.09 -16.67 91.88
CA THR A 590 55.04 -15.91 90.60
C THR A 590 55.53 -16.68 89.37
N LEU A 591 55.68 -18.01 89.47
CA LEU A 591 56.12 -18.86 88.35
C LEU A 591 55.05 -19.82 87.80
N SER A 592 53.76 -19.61 88.10
CA SER A 592 52.66 -20.46 87.59
C SER A 592 51.62 -19.75 86.71
N GLU A 593 51.85 -18.50 86.29
CA GLU A 593 50.88 -17.76 85.45
C GLU A 593 51.27 -17.69 83.95
N SER A 594 52.43 -18.22 83.56
CA SER A 594 52.97 -18.05 82.19
C SER A 594 52.63 -19.17 81.20
N LEU A 595 51.90 -20.23 81.58
CA LEU A 595 51.58 -21.35 80.68
C LEU A 595 50.14 -21.33 80.14
N VAL A 596 49.30 -20.39 80.57
CA VAL A 596 47.90 -20.27 80.14
C VAL A 596 47.72 -19.29 78.98
N ARG A 597 48.65 -18.33 78.78
CA ARG A 597 48.61 -17.39 77.63
C ARG A 597 49.02 -18.02 76.30
N ASP A 598 49.89 -19.04 76.30
CA ASP A 598 50.41 -19.62 75.07
C ASP A 598 49.42 -20.53 74.33
N ASN A 599 48.41 -21.09 75.02
CA ASN A 599 47.39 -21.93 74.37
C ASN A 599 46.32 -21.11 73.62
N ALA A 600 46.07 -19.86 74.02
CA ALA A 600 45.07 -19.01 73.35
C ALA A 600 45.54 -18.53 71.95
N MET A 601 46.85 -18.37 71.75
CA MET A 601 47.45 -17.98 70.45
C MET A 601 47.48 -19.11 69.41
N LEU A 602 47.32 -20.37 69.82
CA LEU A 602 47.27 -21.53 68.90
C LEU A 602 45.85 -21.78 68.36
N GLU A 603 44.81 -21.44 69.13
CA GLU A 603 43.40 -21.60 68.75
C GLU A 603 42.97 -20.60 67.66
N GLU A 604 43.53 -19.38 67.70
CA GLU A 604 43.30 -18.33 66.69
C GLU A 604 43.91 -18.69 65.31
N ARG A 605 45.03 -19.42 65.30
CA ARG A 605 45.64 -19.95 64.06
C ARG A 605 44.85 -21.10 63.43
N GLY A 606 44.15 -21.91 64.24
CA GLY A 606 43.24 -22.95 63.72
C GLY A 606 42.01 -22.36 63.00
N ARG A 607 41.50 -21.23 63.48
CA ARG A 607 40.32 -20.55 62.91
C ARG A 607 40.61 -19.88 61.56
N LEU A 608 41.83 -19.39 61.35
CA LEU A 608 42.27 -18.83 60.06
C LEU A 608 42.44 -19.91 58.97
N LEU A 609 42.92 -21.11 59.31
CA LEU A 609 43.01 -22.24 58.37
C LEU A 609 41.64 -22.78 57.95
N ALA A 610 40.67 -22.82 58.86
CA ALA A 610 39.29 -23.20 58.54
C ALA A 610 38.63 -22.21 57.56
N THR A 611 38.92 -20.92 57.68
CA THR A 611 38.36 -19.88 56.79
C THR A 611 38.92 -19.96 55.36
N VAL A 612 40.19 -20.34 55.23
CA VAL A 612 40.84 -20.56 53.93
C VAL A 612 40.30 -21.83 53.24
N GLN A 613 39.98 -22.89 54.00
CA GLN A 613 39.34 -24.09 53.47
C GLN A 613 37.95 -23.80 52.88
N THR A 614 37.13 -23.00 53.58
CA THR A 614 35.78 -22.61 53.10
C THR A 614 35.84 -21.72 51.85
N LEU A 615 36.86 -20.85 51.73
CA LEU A 615 37.07 -20.04 50.51
C LEU A 615 37.55 -20.89 49.33
N LEU A 616 38.32 -21.96 49.57
CA LEU A 616 38.73 -22.93 48.55
C LEU A 616 37.57 -23.80 48.06
N ASP A 617 36.65 -24.20 48.95
CA ASP A 617 35.44 -24.92 48.57
C ASP A 617 34.46 -24.02 47.78
N ALA A 618 34.36 -22.73 48.13
CA ALA A 618 33.53 -21.77 47.39
C ALA A 618 34.06 -21.50 45.96
N ILE A 619 35.38 -21.44 45.78
CA ILE A 619 36.00 -21.28 44.45
C ILE A 619 35.83 -22.55 43.60
N ASN A 620 35.98 -23.73 44.19
CA ASN A 620 35.73 -25.00 43.49
C ASN A 620 34.26 -25.15 43.08
N HIS A 621 33.32 -24.71 43.93
CA HIS A 621 31.89 -24.71 43.61
C HIS A 621 31.57 -23.75 42.45
N ALA A 622 32.10 -22.53 42.47
CA ALA A 622 31.93 -21.55 41.38
C ALA A 622 32.55 -22.04 40.06
N SER A 623 33.67 -22.76 40.10
CA SER A 623 34.30 -23.34 38.91
C SER A 623 33.50 -24.52 38.33
N HIS A 624 32.78 -25.28 39.18
CA HIS A 624 31.87 -26.34 38.72
C HIS A 624 30.59 -25.76 38.09
N GLU A 625 29.99 -24.72 38.68
CA GLU A 625 28.83 -24.03 38.10
C GLU A 625 29.17 -23.37 36.75
N GLN A 626 30.36 -22.77 36.62
CA GLN A 626 30.83 -22.23 35.35
C GLN A 626 30.98 -23.32 34.28
N ARG A 627 31.46 -24.52 34.64
CA ARG A 627 31.57 -25.65 33.70
C ARG A 627 30.21 -26.15 33.24
N THR A 628 29.24 -26.25 34.16
CA THR A 628 27.85 -26.61 33.84
C THR A 628 27.15 -25.56 32.96
N ALA A 629 27.42 -24.26 33.17
CA ALA A 629 26.90 -23.19 32.33
C ALA A 629 27.53 -23.20 30.92
N VAL A 630 28.81 -23.54 30.81
CA VAL A 630 29.49 -23.73 29.51
C VAL A 630 28.95 -24.96 28.78
N ASP A 631 28.73 -26.09 29.47
CA ASP A 631 28.12 -27.28 28.88
C ASP A 631 26.68 -27.02 28.40
N ALA A 632 25.91 -26.20 29.13
CA ALA A 632 24.57 -25.75 28.72
C ALA A 632 24.62 -24.81 27.50
N LEU A 633 25.63 -23.95 27.39
CA LEU A 633 25.87 -23.09 26.22
C LEU A 633 26.29 -23.89 24.98
N VAL A 634 27.12 -24.92 25.15
CA VAL A 634 27.55 -25.83 24.07
C VAL A 634 26.37 -26.69 23.62
N GLY A 635 25.57 -27.23 24.54
CA GLY A 635 24.33 -27.95 24.23
C GLY A 635 23.30 -27.08 23.50
N GLY A 636 23.10 -25.83 23.97
CA GLY A 636 22.23 -24.87 23.31
C GLY A 636 22.71 -24.46 21.91
N SER A 637 24.02 -24.39 21.69
CA SER A 637 24.59 -24.10 20.37
C SER A 637 24.41 -25.27 19.40
N ALA A 638 24.50 -26.51 19.88
CA ALA A 638 24.23 -27.71 19.09
C ALA A 638 22.74 -27.83 18.70
N GLU A 639 21.82 -27.59 19.65
CA GLU A 639 20.37 -27.57 19.36
C GLU A 639 19.97 -26.44 18.40
N LEU A 640 20.61 -25.27 18.49
CA LEU A 640 20.37 -24.16 17.56
C LEU A 640 20.89 -24.51 16.16
N LEU A 641 22.06 -25.16 16.04
CA LEU A 641 22.59 -25.64 14.76
C LEU A 641 21.69 -26.72 14.13
N GLU A 642 21.19 -27.67 14.92
CA GLU A 642 20.25 -28.69 14.45
C GLU A 642 18.92 -28.06 13.99
N ARG A 643 18.40 -27.08 14.75
CA ARG A 643 17.17 -26.36 14.42
C ARG A 643 17.33 -25.48 13.18
N VAL A 644 18.52 -24.91 12.95
CA VAL A 644 18.87 -24.20 11.71
C VAL A 644 19.00 -25.17 10.54
N GLY A 645 19.59 -26.35 10.74
CA GLY A 645 19.67 -27.40 9.71
C GLY A 645 18.29 -27.91 9.27
N ASN A 646 17.40 -28.17 10.23
CA ASN A 646 16.02 -28.59 9.94
C ASN A 646 15.23 -27.47 9.25
N ARG A 647 15.31 -26.23 9.73
CA ARG A 647 14.68 -25.07 9.04
C ARG A 647 15.24 -24.82 7.65
N PHE A 648 16.54 -25.00 7.45
CA PHE A 648 17.16 -24.84 6.13
C PHE A 648 16.65 -25.92 5.17
N THR A 649 16.52 -27.16 5.63
CA THR A 649 15.97 -28.27 4.84
C THR A 649 14.51 -28.03 4.48
N ASP A 650 13.68 -27.61 5.44
CA ASP A 650 12.28 -27.25 5.21
C ASP A 650 12.14 -26.05 4.27
N HIS A 651 13.05 -25.07 4.38
CA HIS A 651 13.07 -23.89 3.52
C HIS A 651 13.50 -24.22 2.08
N ILE A 652 14.48 -25.11 1.89
CA ILE A 652 14.87 -25.61 0.57
C ILE A 652 13.75 -26.45 -0.05
N ALA A 653 13.06 -27.29 0.73
CA ALA A 653 11.91 -28.05 0.23
C ALA A 653 10.76 -27.13 -0.19
N ALA A 654 10.49 -26.07 0.58
CA ALA A 654 9.47 -25.06 0.25
C ALA A 654 9.85 -24.21 -0.97
N GLU A 655 11.11 -23.79 -1.11
CA GLU A 655 11.59 -23.05 -2.29
C GLU A 655 11.63 -23.93 -3.55
N THR A 656 11.94 -25.21 -3.42
CA THR A 656 11.87 -26.16 -4.55
C THR A 656 10.42 -26.34 -5.02
N GLY A 657 9.46 -26.43 -4.08
CA GLY A 657 8.02 -26.45 -4.41
C GLY A 657 7.51 -25.15 -5.04
N LYS A 658 8.09 -23.99 -4.70
CA LYS A 658 7.80 -22.72 -5.37
C LYS A 658 8.40 -22.66 -6.78
N LEU A 659 9.58 -23.22 -7.00
CA LEU A 659 10.18 -23.31 -8.34
C LEU A 659 9.37 -24.20 -9.28
N ASP A 660 8.81 -25.31 -8.79
CA ASP A 660 7.84 -26.13 -9.53
C ASP A 660 6.54 -25.35 -9.81
N GLY A 661 6.06 -24.55 -8.85
CA GLY A 661 4.93 -23.65 -9.04
C GLY A 661 5.19 -22.52 -10.05
N ILE A 662 6.41 -21.98 -10.08
CA ILE A 662 6.84 -20.96 -11.05
C ILE A 662 6.99 -21.59 -12.45
N ALA A 663 7.48 -22.82 -12.56
CA ALA A 663 7.52 -23.53 -13.83
C ALA A 663 6.10 -23.81 -14.38
N ALA A 664 5.14 -24.12 -13.51
CA ALA A 664 3.73 -24.25 -13.87
C ALA A 664 3.10 -22.89 -14.27
N ALA A 665 3.42 -21.80 -13.57
CA ALA A 665 2.96 -20.46 -13.89
C ALA A 665 3.58 -19.90 -15.18
N LEU A 666 4.82 -20.26 -15.50
CA LEU A 666 5.50 -19.91 -16.76
C LEU A 666 4.89 -20.64 -17.96
N HIS A 667 4.34 -21.85 -17.75
CA HIS A 667 3.58 -22.57 -18.77
C HIS A 667 2.17 -21.96 -18.97
N GLY A 668 1.59 -21.37 -17.92
CA GLY A 668 0.31 -20.63 -17.97
C GLY A 668 0.42 -19.22 -18.56
N SER A 669 1.54 -18.52 -18.36
CA SER A 669 1.73 -17.14 -18.83
C SER A 669 1.76 -17.01 -20.36
N ALA A 670 2.09 -18.09 -21.09
CA ALA A 670 1.93 -18.15 -22.54
C ALA A 670 0.46 -18.09 -23.00
N GLY A 671 -0.49 -18.58 -22.18
CA GLY A 671 -1.93 -18.46 -22.43
C GLY A 671 -2.48 -17.09 -22.03
N GLU A 672 -1.95 -16.48 -20.98
CA GLU A 672 -2.36 -15.15 -20.50
C GLU A 672 -1.95 -14.02 -21.45
N VAL A 673 -0.81 -14.15 -22.16
CA VAL A 673 -0.41 -13.21 -23.22
C VAL A 673 -1.39 -13.23 -24.40
N SER A 674 -2.01 -14.38 -24.70
CA SER A 674 -3.06 -14.49 -25.73
C SER A 674 -4.38 -13.84 -25.27
N GLN A 675 -4.73 -13.97 -23.98
CA GLN A 675 -5.88 -13.27 -23.39
C GLN A 675 -5.68 -11.75 -23.31
N LEU A 676 -4.45 -11.28 -23.07
CA LEU A 676 -4.12 -9.85 -23.07
C LEU A 676 -4.33 -9.22 -24.46
N ALA A 677 -3.97 -9.93 -25.53
CA ALA A 677 -4.23 -9.50 -26.90
C ALA A 677 -5.74 -9.44 -27.22
N GLY A 678 -6.53 -10.39 -26.70
CA GLY A 678 -7.99 -10.38 -26.80
C GLY A 678 -8.64 -9.21 -26.05
N ALA A 679 -8.24 -8.99 -24.80
CA ALA A 679 -8.75 -7.90 -23.96
C ALA A 679 -8.36 -6.51 -24.50
N PHE A 680 -7.16 -6.37 -25.08
CA PHE A 680 -6.74 -5.14 -25.74
C PHE A 680 -7.55 -4.87 -27.01
N GLY A 681 -7.86 -5.90 -27.80
CA GLY A 681 -8.75 -5.77 -28.97
C GLY A 681 -10.17 -5.33 -28.58
N GLU A 682 -10.71 -5.86 -27.48
CA GLU A 682 -12.01 -5.47 -26.95
C GLU A 682 -12.01 -4.02 -26.44
N ALA A 683 -10.96 -3.60 -25.74
CA ALA A 683 -10.80 -2.23 -25.26
C ALA A 683 -10.69 -1.21 -26.40
N VAL A 684 -9.97 -1.54 -27.49
CA VAL A 684 -9.87 -0.69 -28.68
C VAL A 684 -11.21 -0.56 -29.41
N ALA A 685 -11.99 -1.65 -29.51
CA ALA A 685 -13.34 -1.61 -30.09
C ALA A 685 -14.30 -0.73 -29.26
N GLN A 686 -14.22 -0.84 -27.92
CA GLN A 686 -15.05 -0.06 -27.00
C GLN A 686 -14.68 1.43 -27.02
N PHE A 687 -13.39 1.75 -27.14
CA PHE A 687 -12.90 3.12 -27.34
C PHE A 687 -13.37 3.70 -28.68
N GLY A 688 -13.34 2.91 -29.76
CA GLY A 688 -13.87 3.30 -31.06
C GLY A 688 -15.36 3.67 -30.99
N SER A 689 -16.17 2.82 -30.35
CA SER A 689 -17.60 3.08 -30.13
C SER A 689 -17.85 4.34 -29.29
N ALA A 690 -17.09 4.55 -28.22
CA ALA A 690 -17.21 5.72 -27.36
C ALA A 690 -16.82 7.01 -28.08
N SER A 691 -15.79 6.96 -28.94
CA SER A 691 -15.36 8.10 -29.76
C SER A 691 -16.42 8.48 -30.79
N THR A 692 -17.08 7.50 -31.43
CA THR A 692 -18.21 7.74 -32.34
C THR A 692 -19.41 8.36 -31.61
N GLU A 693 -19.75 7.88 -30.41
CA GLU A 693 -20.84 8.47 -29.61
C GLU A 693 -20.51 9.90 -29.17
N LEU A 694 -19.27 10.17 -28.76
CA LEU A 694 -18.80 11.50 -28.38
C LEU A 694 -18.86 12.47 -29.57
N SER A 695 -18.41 12.03 -30.75
CA SER A 695 -18.47 12.83 -31.98
C SER A 695 -19.92 13.17 -32.35
N GLY A 696 -20.83 12.19 -32.27
CA GLY A 696 -22.25 12.43 -32.49
C GLY A 696 -22.87 13.41 -31.48
N ARG A 697 -22.49 13.34 -30.19
CA ARG A 697 -22.94 14.32 -29.18
C ARG A 697 -22.38 15.71 -29.42
N LEU A 698 -21.13 15.83 -29.86
CA LEU A 698 -20.51 17.12 -30.21
C LEU A 698 -21.18 17.76 -31.44
N GLU A 699 -21.53 16.96 -32.44
CA GLU A 699 -22.28 17.42 -33.62
C GLU A 699 -23.69 17.88 -33.25
N GLN A 700 -24.35 17.16 -32.32
CA GLN A 700 -25.66 17.54 -31.78
C GLN A 700 -25.61 18.82 -30.94
N ILE A 701 -24.53 19.03 -30.16
CA ILE A 701 -24.27 20.28 -29.42
C ILE A 701 -23.99 21.43 -30.41
N GLY A 702 -23.22 21.18 -31.47
CA GLY A 702 -22.97 22.16 -32.53
C GLY A 702 -24.28 22.62 -33.19
N GLY A 703 -25.15 21.69 -33.57
CA GLY A 703 -26.46 22.01 -34.12
C GLY A 703 -27.39 22.75 -33.15
N ALA A 704 -27.33 22.43 -31.85
CA ALA A 704 -28.09 23.15 -30.83
C ALA A 704 -27.57 24.58 -30.59
N LEU A 705 -26.26 24.79 -30.69
CA LEU A 705 -25.63 26.11 -30.59
C LEU A 705 -25.95 26.98 -31.81
N ASP A 706 -25.93 26.43 -33.02
CA ASP A 706 -26.35 27.16 -34.24
C ASP A 706 -27.82 27.57 -34.17
N ALA A 707 -28.70 26.68 -33.70
CA ALA A 707 -30.11 27.00 -33.47
C ALA A 707 -30.31 28.08 -32.40
N SER A 708 -29.47 28.09 -31.36
CA SER A 708 -29.49 29.13 -30.32
C SER A 708 -28.97 30.48 -30.83
N LEU A 709 -27.96 30.48 -31.70
CA LEU A 709 -27.42 31.69 -32.33
C LEU A 709 -28.45 32.30 -33.29
N ALA A 710 -29.07 31.48 -34.15
CA ALA A 710 -30.14 31.94 -35.05
C ALA A 710 -31.33 32.55 -34.27
N ARG A 711 -31.73 31.92 -33.16
CA ARG A 711 -32.78 32.44 -32.28
C ARG A 711 -32.37 33.72 -31.55
N SER A 712 -31.10 33.85 -31.17
CA SER A 712 -30.55 35.07 -30.58
C SER A 712 -30.56 36.24 -31.57
N ASP A 713 -30.20 35.99 -32.83
CA ASP A 713 -30.24 37.01 -33.89
C ASP A 713 -31.68 37.46 -34.19
N GLU A 714 -32.63 36.52 -34.19
CA GLU A 714 -34.06 36.81 -34.37
C GLU A 714 -34.62 37.63 -33.18
N GLN A 715 -34.19 37.33 -31.96
CA GLN A 715 -34.53 38.13 -30.78
C GLN A 715 -33.89 39.52 -30.79
N LEU A 716 -32.63 39.65 -31.23
CA LEU A 716 -31.97 40.95 -31.40
C LEU A 716 -32.70 41.80 -32.45
N ALA A 717 -33.12 41.19 -33.58
CA ALA A 717 -33.91 41.87 -34.58
C ALA A 717 -35.27 42.36 -34.02
N TYR A 718 -35.92 41.54 -33.19
CA TYR A 718 -37.16 41.91 -32.50
C TYR A 718 -36.95 43.06 -31.49
N TYR A 719 -35.91 43.02 -30.67
CA TYR A 719 -35.60 44.10 -29.73
C TYR A 719 -35.19 45.40 -30.41
N VAL A 720 -34.47 45.33 -31.54
CA VAL A 720 -34.14 46.51 -32.36
C VAL A 720 -35.41 47.12 -32.97
N ALA A 721 -36.35 46.29 -33.44
CA ALA A 721 -37.64 46.76 -33.94
C ALA A 721 -38.47 47.42 -32.83
N GLN A 722 -38.50 46.82 -31.64
CA GLN A 722 -39.21 47.36 -30.48
C GLN A 722 -38.56 48.67 -29.96
N ALA A 723 -37.23 48.76 -29.95
CA ALA A 723 -36.51 49.98 -29.60
C ALA A 723 -36.80 51.10 -30.60
N ARG A 724 -36.87 50.78 -31.91
CA ARG A 724 -37.24 51.73 -32.95
C ARG A 724 -38.67 52.26 -32.75
N GLU A 725 -39.61 51.38 -32.42
CA GLU A 725 -41.00 51.76 -32.13
C GLU A 725 -41.11 52.69 -30.90
N VAL A 726 -40.36 52.41 -29.83
CA VAL A 726 -40.31 53.27 -28.63
C VAL A 726 -39.69 54.64 -28.92
N VAL A 727 -38.65 54.70 -29.76
CA VAL A 727 -38.03 55.95 -30.20
C VAL A 727 -39.01 56.76 -31.05
N ASP A 728 -39.72 56.12 -31.99
CA ASP A 728 -40.74 56.77 -32.79
C ASP A 728 -41.89 57.30 -31.92
N LEU A 729 -42.35 56.53 -30.93
CA LEU A 729 -43.38 56.97 -29.97
C LEU A 729 -42.90 58.17 -29.12
N SER A 730 -41.65 58.16 -28.69
CA SER A 730 -41.04 59.29 -27.95
C SER A 730 -40.88 60.53 -28.82
N LEU A 731 -40.49 60.38 -30.09
CA LEU A 731 -40.43 61.51 -31.04
C LEU A 731 -41.81 62.10 -31.31
N LEU A 732 -42.84 61.25 -31.44
CA LEU A 732 -44.22 61.67 -31.61
C LEU A 732 -44.75 62.40 -30.36
N SER A 733 -44.48 61.87 -29.18
CA SER A 733 -44.79 62.51 -27.89
C SER A 733 -44.07 63.85 -27.74
N GLN A 734 -42.78 63.94 -28.07
CA GLN A 734 -42.03 65.20 -27.99
C GLN A 734 -42.56 66.25 -28.96
N LYS A 735 -42.92 65.84 -30.19
CA LYS A 735 -43.57 66.72 -31.16
C LYS A 735 -44.90 67.25 -30.63
N GLN A 736 -45.71 66.37 -30.03
CA GLN A 736 -47.02 66.72 -29.48
C GLN A 736 -46.91 67.70 -28.29
N VAL A 737 -45.94 67.48 -27.39
CA VAL A 737 -45.63 68.42 -26.30
C VAL A 737 -45.14 69.76 -26.83
N MET A 738 -44.32 69.76 -27.88
CA MET A 738 -43.84 71.00 -28.51
C MET A 738 -45.00 71.78 -29.17
N GLU A 739 -45.92 71.10 -29.84
CA GLU A 739 -47.13 71.70 -30.42
C GLU A 739 -48.06 72.26 -29.32
N GLU A 740 -48.26 71.54 -28.22
CA GLU A 740 -49.04 72.02 -27.08
C GLU A 740 -48.39 73.24 -26.40
N LEU A 741 -47.06 73.28 -26.27
CA LEU A 741 -46.34 74.44 -25.76
C LEU A 741 -46.43 75.64 -26.71
N GLN A 742 -46.39 75.43 -28.03
CA GLN A 742 -46.62 76.48 -29.02
C GLN A 742 -48.07 77.00 -28.95
N GLN A 743 -49.05 76.12 -28.77
CA GLN A 743 -50.45 76.53 -28.57
C GLN A 743 -50.65 77.29 -27.25
N LEU A 744 -49.97 76.91 -26.18
CA LEU A 744 -49.95 77.63 -24.91
C LEU A 744 -49.28 79.01 -25.03
N ALA A 745 -48.18 79.11 -25.77
CA ALA A 745 -47.53 80.38 -26.09
C ALA A 745 -48.43 81.29 -26.94
N ALA A 746 -49.13 80.74 -27.93
CA ALA A 746 -50.10 81.49 -28.75
C ALA A 746 -51.31 81.96 -27.92
N ARG A 747 -51.78 81.15 -26.95
CA ARG A 747 -52.83 81.54 -26.00
C ARG A 747 -52.37 82.63 -25.02
N ARG A 748 -51.11 82.58 -24.57
CA ARG A 748 -50.51 83.62 -23.72
C ARG A 748 -50.30 84.94 -24.49
N GLY A 749 -49.95 84.88 -25.77
CA GLY A 749 -49.86 86.06 -26.64
C GLY A 749 -51.20 86.76 -26.86
N LYS A 750 -52.31 86.00 -26.98
CA LYS A 750 -53.66 86.56 -27.12
C LYS A 750 -54.24 87.12 -25.81
N ALA A 751 -53.77 86.67 -24.65
CA ALA A 751 -54.16 87.21 -23.34
C ALA A 751 -53.38 88.48 -22.94
N GLY A 752 -52.30 88.82 -23.67
CA GLY A 752 -51.51 90.04 -23.45
C GLY A 752 -51.89 91.23 -24.34
N SER A 753 -52.92 91.10 -25.18
CA SER A 753 -53.40 92.17 -26.07
C SER A 753 -54.89 92.48 -25.90
N ALA A 754 -55.44 92.23 -24.70
CA ALA A 754 -56.83 92.56 -24.34
C ALA A 754 -56.85 93.70 -23.33
#